data_AF-A0A9X7E5M8-F1
#
_entry.id   AF-A0A9X7E5M8-F1
#
_cell.length_a   1.000
_cell.length_b   1.000
_cell.length_c   1.000
_cell.angle_alpha   90.00
_cell.angle_beta   90.00
_cell.angle_gamma   90.00
#
_symmetry.space_group_name_H-M   'P 1'
#
loop_
_entity.id
_entity.type
_entity.pdbx_description
1 polymer ?
#
loop_
_entity_poly.entity_id
_entity_poly.type
_entity_poly.pdbx_seq_one_letter_code
_entity_poly.pdbx_strand_id
1 'polypeptide(L)'
;MKGVILAGGKGRRLRPLTCNTPKPMLPLLEKPVLEYNIELLRQHGIREIAITVQYMSTTIKRYFGDGSKWGVNLYYFEDSPPLGTAGSIKQAEQFLDETFVVISGDALTDFQLSEGIRFHEQKKRMVTMFVKEVENPLSFGLVVMNKDQEVTRYIEKPGWNEVVSNVVNTGIYIMEPEIFSYIPPRQFFDFSHDVFPLLANKNVLFAYLSEGYWLDIGTFNQYRQAQFDLLTKKLQVPIPYTEVLPMVWMGEGVTIGKGTKIHGPSFIGEGAKIGTGAVIEPYSIIGKNSIVSNYSHLQKSIVFANAHIGKYCELLETTIGERTIVEDDVTLFQKSIVADHCHIGRSTIIKQKGKLWPYKAIDSHSIVGAAGIQESEMSAGWLQKSRIVGRGNVEITPQFIVKIAMAYGSLFTKGESILIGSQENIETTSYKNLFLHAIHGIGIHTMECKEMNESLFQYSVHHLQCAGGVFIQVENENEIVIKLYGQAGMPLTYKQQKEIEQVYMSELFYYVHEKEMGRNKLVHVSMNEYIEVILGHIDIEKIQMQKFHLLINKRNDTLQHLLMLFLQRLGCTVTWIYASEQKDHVKALMKSSKANMALMFSEQGNHFELYDKYSNIYQGTDLEEVDIPDFLLESTGNIYPMSLKLGECYLLFYTQDERKSFQVRWKRDILYRIGKLFELIALQGKTFLSIVEQSPPLYLLYDEVVCSWNEKGKIMRKLLDDIERKGEGIFEGVQFKYTEKEWSYIVSDTKQPKFLVYSHARNPVIARENMKNLIEKIRQYQKV
;
A
#
# COMPACT_ATOMS: atom_id res chain seq x y z
N MET A 1 -33.67 12.28 -18.60
CA MET A 1 -32.51 11.62 -17.97
C MET A 1 -31.22 12.21 -18.51
N LYS A 2 -30.37 12.67 -17.59
CA LYS A 2 -29.09 13.34 -17.89
C LYS A 2 -27.89 12.44 -17.59
N GLY A 3 -26.72 12.81 -18.12
CA GLY A 3 -25.46 12.11 -17.90
C GLY A 3 -24.40 13.01 -17.26
N VAL A 4 -23.44 12.40 -16.56
CA VAL A 4 -22.27 13.07 -15.99
C VAL A 4 -21.04 12.22 -16.24
N ILE A 5 -19.97 12.81 -16.77
CA ILE A 5 -18.67 12.17 -16.93
C ILE A 5 -17.63 12.82 -16.01
N LEU A 6 -16.98 12.02 -15.17
CA LEU A 6 -15.90 12.46 -14.28
C LEU A 6 -14.57 12.50 -15.04
N ALA A 7 -14.10 13.70 -15.42
CA ALA A 7 -12.90 13.89 -16.24
C ALA A 7 -11.80 14.74 -15.55
N GLY A 8 -11.80 14.80 -14.21
CA GLY A 8 -10.89 15.65 -13.43
C GLY A 8 -9.49 15.08 -13.12
N GLY A 9 -9.26 13.77 -13.30
CA GLY A 9 -8.06 13.09 -12.81
C GLY A 9 -6.74 13.51 -13.50
N LYS A 10 -5.68 13.71 -12.70
CA LYS A 10 -4.32 14.09 -13.19
C LYS A 10 -3.56 12.97 -13.91
N GLY A 11 -4.04 11.73 -13.90
CA GLY A 11 -3.45 10.61 -14.65
C GLY A 11 -2.00 10.24 -14.32
N ARG A 12 -1.51 10.54 -13.10
CA ARG A 12 -0.06 10.43 -12.75
C ARG A 12 0.57 9.05 -13.03
N ARG A 13 -0.18 7.97 -12.86
CA ARG A 13 0.29 6.58 -13.09
C ARG A 13 0.58 6.24 -14.56
N LEU A 14 0.04 7.05 -15.49
CA LEU A 14 0.22 6.91 -16.94
C LEU A 14 1.25 7.90 -17.49
N ARG A 15 2.00 8.57 -16.62
CA ARG A 15 3.13 9.38 -17.02
C ARG A 15 4.28 8.50 -17.51
N PRO A 16 4.88 8.80 -18.68
CA PRO A 16 4.96 10.14 -19.26
C PRO A 16 3.89 10.53 -20.30
N LEU A 17 2.98 9.64 -20.70
CA LEU A 17 1.96 9.94 -21.72
C LEU A 17 0.95 11.01 -21.28
N THR A 18 0.67 11.10 -19.98
CA THR A 18 -0.29 12.08 -19.42
C THR A 18 0.34 13.40 -18.99
N CYS A 19 1.58 13.69 -19.41
CA CYS A 19 2.19 14.99 -19.13
C CYS A 19 1.51 16.12 -19.92
N ASN A 20 1.28 15.90 -21.21
CA ASN A 20 0.72 16.92 -22.12
C ASN A 20 -0.72 16.62 -22.54
N THR A 21 -1.28 15.51 -22.08
CA THR A 21 -2.62 15.03 -22.45
C THR A 21 -3.36 14.57 -21.20
N PRO A 22 -4.57 15.09 -20.91
CA PRO A 22 -5.35 14.61 -19.78
C PRO A 22 -5.74 13.15 -20.00
N LYS A 23 -5.84 12.37 -18.93
CA LYS A 23 -6.08 10.92 -18.99
C LYS A 23 -7.27 10.52 -19.89
N PRO A 24 -8.45 11.17 -19.81
CA PRO A 24 -9.60 10.84 -20.67
C PRO A 24 -9.36 11.11 -22.17
N MET A 25 -8.32 11.89 -22.50
CA MET A 25 -7.95 12.22 -23.88
C MET A 25 -6.88 11.28 -24.46
N LEU A 26 -6.39 10.29 -23.70
CA LEU A 26 -5.47 9.30 -24.27
C LEU A 26 -6.16 8.51 -25.40
N PRO A 27 -5.50 8.31 -26.55
CA PRO A 27 -6.15 7.72 -27.72
C PRO A 27 -6.15 6.19 -27.70
N LEU A 28 -7.33 5.57 -27.68
CA LEU A 28 -7.53 4.16 -27.99
C LEU A 28 -7.92 4.03 -29.46
N LEU A 29 -7.09 3.37 -30.28
CA LEU A 29 -7.27 3.28 -31.73
C LEU A 29 -7.61 4.64 -32.37
N GLU A 30 -6.83 5.67 -32.01
CA GLU A 30 -6.97 7.10 -32.38
C GLU A 30 -8.15 7.88 -31.80
N LYS A 31 -9.00 7.22 -31.02
CA LYS A 31 -10.15 7.84 -30.39
C LYS A 31 -9.93 8.04 -28.89
N PRO A 32 -10.15 9.25 -28.33
CA PRO A 32 -10.07 9.48 -26.89
C PRO A 32 -10.96 8.53 -26.08
N VAL A 33 -10.50 8.09 -24.90
CA VAL A 33 -11.33 7.30 -23.95
C VAL A 33 -12.68 8.00 -23.67
N LEU A 34 -12.65 9.32 -23.48
CA LEU A 34 -13.83 10.14 -23.24
C LEU A 34 -14.87 10.07 -24.37
N GLU A 35 -14.42 9.87 -25.60
CA GLU A 35 -15.33 9.76 -26.75
C GLU A 35 -16.13 8.45 -26.73
N TYR A 36 -15.52 7.34 -26.27
CA TYR A 36 -16.23 6.07 -26.06
C TYR A 36 -17.33 6.23 -25.00
N ASN A 37 -17.05 6.97 -23.92
CA ASN A 37 -18.04 7.24 -22.87
C ASN A 37 -19.22 8.09 -23.36
N ILE A 38 -18.95 9.12 -24.17
CA ILE A 38 -20.00 9.96 -24.77
C ILE A 38 -20.88 9.14 -25.72
N GLU A 39 -20.28 8.28 -26.55
CA GLU A 39 -21.04 7.43 -27.45
C GLU A 39 -21.87 6.38 -26.72
N LEU A 40 -21.34 5.78 -25.65
CA LEU A 40 -22.08 4.85 -24.81
C LEU A 40 -23.34 5.52 -24.23
N LEU A 41 -23.20 6.71 -23.64
CA LEU A 41 -24.35 7.46 -23.11
C LEU A 41 -25.38 7.77 -24.21
N ARG A 42 -24.91 8.21 -25.38
CA ARG A 42 -25.76 8.49 -26.54
C ARG A 42 -26.50 7.25 -27.04
N GLN A 43 -25.83 6.10 -27.12
CA GLN A 43 -26.41 4.82 -27.55
C GLN A 43 -27.57 4.42 -26.63
N HIS A 44 -27.50 4.78 -25.35
CA HIS A 44 -28.57 4.56 -24.37
C HIS A 44 -29.54 5.74 -24.22
N GLY A 45 -29.53 6.69 -25.16
CA GLY A 45 -30.50 7.79 -25.22
C GLY A 45 -30.18 9.01 -24.35
N ILE A 46 -29.05 9.01 -23.65
CA ILE A 46 -28.62 10.11 -22.76
C ILE A 46 -27.84 11.13 -23.60
N ARG A 47 -28.47 12.28 -23.87
CA ARG A 47 -27.93 13.31 -24.78
C ARG A 47 -27.50 14.59 -24.10
N GLU A 48 -27.99 14.87 -22.90
CA GLU A 48 -27.55 16.02 -22.11
C GLU A 48 -26.53 15.56 -21.09
N ILE A 49 -25.27 15.94 -21.29
CA ILE A 49 -24.13 15.36 -20.56
C ILE A 49 -23.31 16.48 -19.93
N ALA A 50 -23.19 16.44 -18.61
CA ALA A 50 -22.22 17.24 -17.86
C ALA A 50 -20.84 16.56 -17.89
N ILE A 51 -19.77 17.33 -18.04
CA ILE A 51 -18.39 16.85 -17.91
C ILE A 51 -17.72 17.66 -16.80
N THR A 52 -17.35 16.99 -15.71
CA THR A 52 -16.57 17.63 -14.65
C THR A 52 -15.10 17.60 -15.02
N VAL A 53 -14.51 18.78 -15.23
CA VAL A 53 -13.15 18.93 -15.76
C VAL A 53 -12.28 19.67 -14.76
N GLN A 54 -11.02 19.27 -14.66
CA GLN A 54 -10.01 20.01 -13.91
C GLN A 54 -8.73 20.13 -14.72
N TYR A 55 -7.98 19.03 -14.79
CA TYR A 55 -6.66 19.00 -15.39
C TYR A 55 -6.74 19.17 -16.91
N MET A 56 -6.09 20.20 -17.45
CA MET A 56 -6.06 20.51 -18.89
C MET A 56 -7.46 20.58 -19.54
N SER A 57 -8.44 21.17 -18.82
CA SER A 57 -9.84 21.29 -19.26
C SER A 57 -10.00 21.91 -20.65
N THR A 58 -9.11 22.84 -21.02
CA THR A 58 -9.08 23.49 -22.34
C THR A 58 -8.88 22.49 -23.48
N THR A 59 -8.08 21.43 -23.29
CA THR A 59 -7.87 20.37 -24.29
C THR A 59 -9.16 19.62 -24.56
N ILE A 60 -9.92 19.28 -23.51
CA ILE A 60 -11.21 18.59 -23.61
C ILE A 60 -12.24 19.49 -24.30
N LYS A 61 -12.43 20.73 -23.80
CA LYS A 61 -13.38 21.71 -24.36
C LYS A 61 -13.11 21.99 -25.84
N ARG A 62 -11.84 22.11 -26.24
CA ARG A 62 -11.45 22.35 -27.63
C ARG A 62 -11.75 21.17 -28.54
N TYR A 63 -11.58 19.94 -28.08
CA TYR A 63 -11.84 18.75 -28.88
C TYR A 63 -13.34 18.49 -29.05
N PHE A 64 -14.09 18.56 -27.96
CA PHE A 64 -15.50 18.16 -27.94
C PHE A 64 -16.49 19.30 -28.23
N GLY A 65 -16.09 20.57 -28.05
CA GLY A 65 -16.99 21.71 -28.27
C GLY A 65 -18.27 21.57 -27.45
N ASP A 66 -19.42 21.82 -28.07
CA ASP A 66 -20.74 21.62 -27.48
C ASP A 66 -21.30 20.18 -27.60
N GLY A 67 -20.54 19.26 -28.20
CA GLY A 67 -20.98 17.87 -28.42
C GLY A 67 -21.78 17.61 -29.69
N SER A 68 -22.14 18.65 -30.44
CA SER A 68 -23.02 18.54 -31.63
C SER A 68 -22.52 17.52 -32.66
N LYS A 69 -21.20 17.43 -32.87
CA LYS A 69 -20.56 16.42 -33.74
C LYS A 69 -20.86 14.97 -33.33
N TRP A 70 -21.09 14.72 -32.05
CA TRP A 70 -21.44 13.40 -31.53
C TRP A 70 -22.95 13.21 -31.35
N GLY A 71 -23.77 14.23 -31.62
CA GLY A 71 -25.23 14.17 -31.48
C GLY A 71 -25.72 14.29 -30.03
N VAL A 72 -24.94 14.96 -29.18
CA VAL A 72 -25.21 15.24 -27.76
C VAL A 72 -24.99 16.72 -27.44
N ASN A 73 -25.46 17.18 -26.29
CA ASN A 73 -25.19 18.51 -25.73
C ASN A 73 -24.27 18.36 -24.51
N LEU A 74 -23.10 18.99 -24.57
CA LEU A 74 -22.08 18.93 -23.51
C LEU A 74 -22.05 20.22 -22.69
N TYR A 75 -22.07 20.05 -21.37
CA TYR A 75 -21.98 21.13 -20.39
C TYR A 75 -20.75 20.91 -19.52
N TYR A 76 -19.89 21.91 -19.36
CA TYR A 76 -18.61 21.74 -18.64
C TYR A 76 -18.64 22.43 -17.27
N PHE A 77 -18.27 21.68 -16.24
CA PHE A 77 -18.19 22.17 -14.86
C PHE A 77 -16.74 22.06 -14.37
N GLU A 78 -16.17 23.16 -13.87
CA GLU A 78 -14.76 23.21 -13.50
C GLU A 78 -14.53 22.84 -12.02
N ASP A 79 -13.69 21.84 -11.77
CA ASP A 79 -13.34 21.35 -10.44
C ASP A 79 -12.05 22.02 -9.91
N SER A 80 -12.17 23.30 -9.55
CA SER A 80 -11.06 24.13 -9.07
C SER A 80 -11.45 24.92 -7.80
N PRO A 81 -10.82 24.65 -6.62
CA PRO A 81 -9.85 23.58 -6.33
C PRO A 81 -10.46 22.16 -6.51
N PRO A 82 -9.67 21.06 -6.57
CA PRO A 82 -10.25 19.72 -6.68
C PRO A 82 -11.17 19.44 -5.49
N LEU A 83 -12.45 19.14 -5.75
CA LEU A 83 -13.45 18.86 -4.73
C LEU A 83 -13.72 17.35 -4.56
N GLY A 84 -12.91 16.48 -5.18
CA GLY A 84 -13.14 15.03 -5.15
C GLY A 84 -14.27 14.61 -6.08
N THR A 85 -14.51 13.29 -6.19
CA THR A 85 -15.48 12.75 -7.15
C THR A 85 -16.90 13.23 -6.86
N ALA A 86 -17.36 13.19 -5.61
CA ALA A 86 -18.69 13.64 -5.22
C ALA A 86 -18.82 15.17 -5.20
N GLY A 87 -17.81 15.86 -4.67
CA GLY A 87 -17.78 17.32 -4.66
C GLY A 87 -17.75 17.93 -6.07
N SER A 88 -17.11 17.27 -7.04
CA SER A 88 -17.10 17.71 -8.44
C SER A 88 -18.50 17.64 -9.08
N ILE A 89 -19.27 16.58 -8.83
CA ILE A 89 -20.65 16.46 -9.35
C ILE A 89 -21.60 17.43 -8.65
N LYS A 90 -21.39 17.72 -7.36
CA LYS A 90 -22.18 18.71 -6.61
C LYS A 90 -22.19 20.09 -7.28
N GLN A 91 -21.17 20.43 -8.05
CA GLN A 91 -21.15 21.68 -8.82
C GLN A 91 -22.17 21.71 -9.98
N ALA A 92 -22.54 20.53 -10.49
CA ALA A 92 -23.55 20.36 -11.52
C ALA A 92 -24.96 20.11 -10.95
N GLU A 93 -25.18 20.27 -9.64
CA GLU A 93 -26.47 20.02 -8.96
C GLU A 93 -27.65 20.73 -9.64
N GLN A 94 -27.49 22.00 -10.03
CA GLN A 94 -28.56 22.75 -10.71
C GLN A 94 -28.92 22.18 -12.09
N PHE A 95 -27.98 21.50 -12.74
CA PHE A 95 -28.21 20.83 -14.01
C PHE A 95 -28.81 19.43 -13.81
N LEU A 96 -28.51 18.76 -12.69
CA LEU A 96 -28.90 17.38 -12.37
C LEU A 96 -30.16 17.34 -11.50
N ASP A 97 -31.25 17.89 -12.04
CA ASP A 97 -32.57 18.07 -11.42
C ASP A 97 -33.53 16.89 -11.61
N GLU A 98 -33.10 15.84 -12.31
CA GLU A 98 -33.81 14.58 -12.54
C GLU A 98 -32.84 13.41 -12.40
N THR A 99 -33.32 12.16 -12.42
CA THR A 99 -32.47 10.96 -12.41
C THR A 99 -31.36 11.04 -13.46
N PHE A 100 -30.14 10.72 -13.06
CA PHE A 100 -28.96 10.88 -13.91
C PHE A 100 -27.97 9.71 -13.80
N VAL A 101 -27.20 9.51 -14.87
CA VAL A 101 -26.13 8.50 -14.94
C VAL A 101 -24.78 9.16 -14.73
N VAL A 102 -23.93 8.57 -13.90
CA VAL A 102 -22.54 8.96 -13.69
C VAL A 102 -21.63 7.90 -14.28
N ILE A 103 -20.61 8.30 -15.03
CA ILE A 103 -19.55 7.41 -15.53
C ILE A 103 -18.17 8.01 -15.28
N SER A 104 -17.22 7.17 -14.87
CA SER A 104 -15.82 7.57 -14.77
C SER A 104 -15.22 7.78 -16.17
N GLY A 105 -14.56 8.91 -16.41
CA GLY A 105 -14.04 9.28 -17.73
C GLY A 105 -12.85 8.44 -18.22
N ASP A 106 -12.38 7.50 -17.41
CA ASP A 106 -11.29 6.57 -17.67
C ASP A 106 -11.71 5.10 -17.77
N ALA A 107 -13.02 4.82 -17.64
CA ALA A 107 -13.57 3.49 -17.88
C ALA A 107 -13.72 3.23 -19.39
N LEU A 108 -13.42 2.01 -19.80
CA LEU A 108 -13.78 1.46 -21.11
C LEU A 108 -14.76 0.31 -20.90
N THR A 109 -15.97 0.41 -21.47
CA THR A 109 -17.04 -0.57 -21.23
C THR A 109 -18.07 -0.59 -22.35
N ASP A 110 -18.78 -1.72 -22.51
CA ASP A 110 -20.01 -1.90 -23.30
C ASP A 110 -21.20 -2.36 -22.43
N PHE A 111 -21.20 -1.99 -21.15
CA PHE A 111 -22.35 -2.28 -20.29
C PHE A 111 -23.65 -1.74 -20.88
N GLN A 112 -24.69 -2.57 -20.85
CA GLN A 112 -26.03 -2.20 -21.26
C GLN A 112 -26.68 -1.27 -20.21
N LEU A 113 -26.41 0.04 -20.29
CA LEU A 113 -26.88 1.02 -19.29
C LEU A 113 -28.40 1.03 -19.15
N SER A 114 -29.13 0.80 -20.26
CA SER A 114 -30.60 0.72 -20.26
C SER A 114 -31.17 -0.39 -19.35
N GLU A 115 -30.45 -1.50 -19.15
CA GLU A 115 -30.88 -2.55 -18.22
C GLU A 115 -30.74 -2.08 -16.76
N GLY A 116 -29.61 -1.45 -16.43
CA GLY A 116 -29.40 -0.89 -15.11
C GLY A 116 -30.37 0.25 -14.78
N ILE A 117 -30.75 1.05 -15.78
CA ILE A 117 -31.78 2.09 -15.66
C ILE A 117 -33.14 1.46 -15.31
N ARG A 118 -33.57 0.43 -16.04
CA ARG A 118 -34.81 -0.29 -15.71
C ARG A 118 -34.76 -0.90 -14.31
N PHE A 119 -33.63 -1.48 -13.94
CA PHE A 119 -33.43 -2.01 -12.60
C PHE A 119 -33.59 -0.93 -11.52
N HIS A 120 -33.00 0.25 -11.74
CA HIS A 120 -33.13 1.40 -10.84
C HIS A 120 -34.59 1.85 -10.69
N GLU A 121 -35.30 2.01 -11.82
CA GLU A 121 -36.73 2.36 -11.84
C GLU A 121 -37.62 1.35 -11.11
N GLN A 122 -37.29 0.05 -11.21
CA GLN A 122 -38.02 -1.01 -10.50
C GLN A 122 -37.77 -0.98 -8.99
N LYS A 123 -36.53 -0.74 -8.57
CA LYS A 123 -36.16 -0.73 -7.14
C LYS A 123 -36.59 0.57 -6.44
N LYS A 124 -36.69 1.69 -7.18
CA LYS A 124 -37.04 3.03 -6.71
C LYS A 124 -36.17 3.49 -5.53
N ARG A 125 -34.87 3.55 -5.76
CA ARG A 125 -33.84 3.83 -4.72
C ARG A 125 -32.97 4.99 -5.15
N MET A 126 -32.34 5.65 -4.18
CA MET A 126 -31.54 6.85 -4.42
C MET A 126 -30.31 6.59 -5.30
N VAL A 127 -29.66 5.42 -5.16
CA VAL A 127 -28.46 5.07 -5.92
C VAL A 127 -28.50 3.61 -6.36
N THR A 128 -28.22 3.37 -7.63
CA THR A 128 -27.86 2.07 -8.18
C THR A 128 -26.42 2.10 -8.70
N MET A 129 -25.56 1.27 -8.15
CA MET A 129 -24.17 1.10 -8.55
C MET A 129 -24.03 -0.07 -9.52
N PHE A 130 -23.39 0.15 -10.67
CA PHE A 130 -22.98 -0.95 -11.54
C PHE A 130 -21.76 -1.61 -10.91
N VAL A 131 -21.82 -2.93 -10.74
CA VAL A 131 -20.75 -3.71 -10.13
C VAL A 131 -20.32 -4.87 -11.02
N LYS A 132 -19.07 -5.30 -10.89
CA LYS A 132 -18.50 -6.40 -11.67
C LYS A 132 -17.75 -7.37 -10.77
N GLU A 133 -17.84 -8.66 -11.06
CA GLU A 133 -16.98 -9.66 -10.42
C GLU A 133 -15.60 -9.69 -11.09
N VAL A 134 -14.53 -9.62 -10.29
CA VAL A 134 -13.13 -9.63 -10.75
C VAL A 134 -12.29 -10.61 -9.93
N GLU A 135 -11.21 -11.12 -10.53
CA GLU A 135 -10.31 -12.06 -9.86
C GLU A 135 -9.53 -11.40 -8.70
N ASN A 136 -9.14 -10.13 -8.85
CA ASN A 136 -8.36 -9.39 -7.84
C ASN A 136 -9.05 -8.06 -7.50
N PRO A 137 -9.73 -7.95 -6.33
CA PRO A 137 -10.49 -6.76 -5.96
C PRO A 137 -9.66 -5.67 -5.26
N LEU A 138 -8.39 -5.91 -4.93
CA LEU A 138 -7.59 -5.03 -4.04
C LEU A 138 -7.40 -3.61 -4.57
N SER A 139 -7.49 -3.42 -5.89
CA SER A 139 -7.31 -2.11 -6.53
C SER A 139 -8.60 -1.28 -6.62
N PHE A 140 -9.72 -1.82 -6.12
CA PHE A 140 -11.07 -1.28 -6.34
C PHE A 140 -11.88 -1.17 -5.05
N GLY A 141 -13.03 -0.51 -5.12
CA GLY A 141 -14.01 -0.51 -4.04
C GLY A 141 -14.79 -1.83 -3.99
N LEU A 142 -14.69 -2.55 -2.89
CA LEU A 142 -15.39 -3.80 -2.68
C LEU A 142 -16.83 -3.57 -2.25
N VAL A 143 -17.75 -4.30 -2.89
CA VAL A 143 -19.18 -4.21 -2.65
C VAL A 143 -19.70 -5.54 -2.10
N VAL A 144 -20.36 -5.46 -0.95
CA VAL A 144 -21.10 -6.58 -0.34
C VAL A 144 -22.58 -6.26 -0.44
N MET A 145 -23.34 -7.19 -1.03
CA MET A 145 -24.77 -7.04 -1.21
C MET A 145 -25.55 -8.22 -0.62
N ASN A 146 -26.78 -7.99 -0.20
CA ASN A 146 -27.69 -9.06 0.24
C ASN A 146 -28.42 -9.72 -0.96
N LYS A 147 -29.30 -10.67 -0.69
CA LYS A 147 -30.10 -11.38 -1.72
C LYS A 147 -31.01 -10.46 -2.53
N ASP A 148 -31.41 -9.32 -1.96
CA ASP A 148 -32.26 -8.32 -2.61
C ASP A 148 -31.44 -7.29 -3.41
N GLN A 149 -30.11 -7.46 -3.45
CA GLN A 149 -29.12 -6.60 -4.10
C GLN A 149 -28.93 -5.22 -3.44
N GLU A 150 -29.37 -5.07 -2.19
CA GLU A 150 -29.02 -3.91 -1.37
C GLU A 150 -27.55 -4.00 -0.95
N VAL A 151 -26.82 -2.89 -1.03
CA VAL A 151 -25.43 -2.80 -0.57
C VAL A 151 -25.41 -2.71 0.96
N THR A 152 -24.96 -3.79 1.59
CA THR A 152 -24.82 -3.89 3.05
C THR A 152 -23.45 -3.42 3.52
N ARG A 153 -22.44 -3.43 2.65
CA ARG A 153 -21.12 -2.89 2.98
C ARG A 153 -20.39 -2.42 1.73
N TYR A 154 -19.68 -1.32 1.87
CA TYR A 154 -18.75 -0.78 0.87
C TYR A 154 -17.38 -0.59 1.52
N ILE A 155 -16.31 -1.09 0.92
CA ILE A 155 -14.94 -0.99 1.44
C ILE A 155 -14.03 -0.51 0.30
N GLU A 156 -13.48 0.70 0.38
CA GLU A 156 -12.60 1.22 -0.67
C GLU A 156 -11.20 0.62 -0.55
N LYS A 157 -10.70 -0.01 -1.63
CA LYS A 157 -9.34 -0.59 -1.75
C LYS A 157 -8.98 -1.48 -0.55
N PRO A 158 -9.72 -2.60 -0.39
CA PRO A 158 -9.57 -3.46 0.78
C PRO A 158 -8.18 -4.07 0.84
N GLY A 159 -7.66 -4.26 2.05
CA GLY A 159 -6.65 -5.28 2.28
C GLY A 159 -7.25 -6.67 2.06
N TRP A 160 -6.44 -7.70 1.83
CA TRP A 160 -6.93 -9.09 1.69
C TRP A 160 -7.83 -9.55 2.86
N ASN A 161 -7.64 -8.96 4.03
CA ASN A 161 -8.36 -9.27 5.27
C ASN A 161 -9.80 -8.73 5.26
N GLU A 162 -10.05 -7.74 4.41
CA GLU A 162 -11.35 -7.11 4.19
C GLU A 162 -12.04 -7.68 2.93
N VAL A 163 -11.34 -8.51 2.15
CA VAL A 163 -11.89 -9.15 0.94
C VAL A 163 -12.87 -10.25 1.32
N VAL A 164 -14.13 -9.85 1.43
CA VAL A 164 -15.29 -10.73 1.70
C VAL A 164 -16.17 -10.93 0.47
N SER A 165 -15.78 -10.38 -0.68
CA SER A 165 -16.50 -10.44 -1.96
C SER A 165 -15.48 -10.30 -3.10
N ASN A 166 -15.84 -10.71 -4.31
CA ASN A 166 -15.07 -10.43 -5.53
C ASN A 166 -15.76 -9.37 -6.40
N VAL A 167 -16.86 -8.81 -5.90
CA VAL A 167 -17.66 -7.82 -6.59
C VAL A 167 -17.14 -6.42 -6.28
N VAL A 168 -16.81 -5.68 -7.33
CA VAL A 168 -16.18 -4.36 -7.22
C VAL A 168 -17.03 -3.28 -7.87
N ASN A 169 -16.87 -2.07 -7.35
CA ASN A 169 -17.39 -0.84 -7.92
C ASN A 169 -16.74 -0.55 -9.27
N THR A 170 -17.57 -0.28 -10.28
CA THR A 170 -17.12 -0.01 -11.66
C THR A 170 -16.92 1.48 -11.96
N GLY A 171 -17.31 2.36 -11.04
CA GLY A 171 -17.32 3.81 -11.26
C GLY A 171 -18.51 4.31 -12.08
N ILE A 172 -19.55 3.46 -12.26
CA ILE A 172 -20.77 3.79 -13.00
C ILE A 172 -21.97 3.69 -12.05
N TYR A 173 -22.80 4.74 -12.03
CA TYR A 173 -23.91 4.87 -11.10
C TYR A 173 -25.14 5.46 -11.79
N ILE A 174 -26.33 5.10 -11.32
CA ILE A 174 -27.58 5.85 -11.55
C ILE A 174 -27.98 6.46 -10.22
N MET A 175 -28.30 7.75 -10.21
CA MET A 175 -28.58 8.49 -8.99
C MET A 175 -29.80 9.38 -9.14
N GLU A 176 -30.52 9.54 -8.03
CA GLU A 176 -31.59 10.53 -7.88
C GLU A 176 -31.03 11.83 -7.25
N PRO A 177 -31.60 13.01 -7.54
CA PRO A 177 -31.12 14.30 -7.04
C PRO A 177 -30.98 14.41 -5.51
N GLU A 178 -31.73 13.61 -4.74
CA GLU A 178 -31.62 13.55 -3.27
C GLU A 178 -30.22 13.21 -2.77
N ILE A 179 -29.38 12.58 -3.61
CA ILE A 179 -27.97 12.30 -3.28
C ILE A 179 -27.21 13.57 -2.88
N PHE A 180 -27.58 14.72 -3.43
CA PHE A 180 -26.92 15.99 -3.18
C PHE A 180 -27.07 16.49 -1.74
N SER A 181 -28.06 16.01 -0.97
CA SER A 181 -28.17 16.36 0.46
C SER A 181 -27.07 15.75 1.33
N TYR A 182 -26.40 14.70 0.82
CA TYR A 182 -25.29 14.03 1.52
C TYR A 182 -23.93 14.60 1.16
N ILE A 183 -23.86 15.52 0.19
CA ILE A 183 -22.60 16.06 -0.32
C ILE A 183 -22.47 17.53 0.11
N PRO A 184 -21.51 17.87 1.00
CA PRO A 184 -21.33 19.24 1.45
C PRO A 184 -20.85 20.14 0.29
N PRO A 185 -21.35 21.38 0.20
CA PRO A 185 -20.94 22.29 -0.87
C PRO A 185 -19.50 22.76 -0.67
N ARG A 186 -18.74 22.86 -1.78
CA ARG A 186 -17.37 23.42 -1.84
C ARG A 186 -16.35 22.75 -0.92
N GLN A 187 -16.52 21.46 -0.64
CA GLN A 187 -15.56 20.66 0.14
C GLN A 187 -15.04 19.50 -0.71
N PHE A 188 -13.82 19.05 -0.39
CA PHE A 188 -13.30 17.81 -0.94
C PHE A 188 -14.12 16.64 -0.39
N PHE A 189 -14.79 15.90 -1.27
CA PHE A 189 -15.68 14.80 -0.92
C PHE A 189 -15.70 13.75 -2.04
N ASP A 190 -15.53 12.48 -1.68
CA ASP A 190 -15.44 11.36 -2.61
C ASP A 190 -16.59 10.37 -2.45
N PHE A 191 -17.11 9.85 -3.57
CA PHE A 191 -18.18 8.86 -3.52
C PHE A 191 -17.75 7.59 -2.78
N SER A 192 -16.57 7.08 -3.12
CA SER A 192 -16.05 5.83 -2.56
C SER A 192 -15.65 5.91 -1.08
N HIS A 193 -15.06 7.03 -0.65
CA HIS A 193 -14.54 7.18 0.71
C HIS A 193 -15.58 7.75 1.67
N ASP A 194 -16.44 8.66 1.19
CA ASP A 194 -17.35 9.40 2.05
C ASP A 194 -18.81 8.99 1.82
N VAL A 195 -19.32 9.06 0.58
CA VAL A 195 -20.76 8.90 0.32
C VAL A 195 -21.25 7.46 0.48
N PHE A 196 -20.67 6.49 -0.24
CA PHE A 196 -21.19 5.12 -0.24
C PHE A 196 -21.07 4.39 1.11
N PRO A 197 -19.97 4.56 1.88
CA PRO A 197 -19.93 4.05 3.25
C PRO A 197 -21.05 4.61 4.14
N LEU A 198 -21.43 5.89 3.96
CA LEU A 198 -22.53 6.51 4.70
C LEU A 198 -23.92 6.02 4.26
N LEU A 199 -24.08 5.55 3.03
CA LEU A 199 -25.36 5.07 2.49
C LEU A 199 -25.58 3.56 2.65
N ALA A 200 -24.52 2.79 2.93
CA ALA A 200 -24.63 1.36 3.17
C ALA A 200 -25.58 1.04 4.34
N ASN A 201 -26.39 -0.02 4.21
CA ASN A 201 -27.44 -0.43 5.17
C ASN A 201 -28.58 0.58 5.41
N LYS A 202 -28.75 1.60 4.56
CA LYS A 202 -29.86 2.56 4.67
C LYS A 202 -31.00 2.28 3.68
N ASN A 203 -31.00 1.14 2.99
CA ASN A 203 -32.00 0.78 1.98
C ASN A 203 -32.16 1.83 0.88
N VAL A 204 -31.07 2.49 0.50
CA VAL A 204 -31.00 3.54 -0.54
C VAL A 204 -29.92 3.27 -1.60
N LEU A 205 -28.94 2.41 -1.31
CA LEU A 205 -27.83 2.05 -2.20
C LEU A 205 -27.97 0.58 -2.62
N PHE A 206 -28.12 0.34 -3.93
CA PHE A 206 -28.28 -0.99 -4.51
C PHE A 206 -27.18 -1.27 -5.54
N ALA A 207 -26.85 -2.54 -5.73
CA ALA A 207 -25.84 -2.98 -6.67
C ALA A 207 -26.47 -3.75 -7.83
N TYR A 208 -26.19 -3.33 -9.06
CA TYR A 208 -26.59 -4.01 -10.29
C TYR A 208 -25.39 -4.77 -10.86
N LEU A 209 -25.43 -6.11 -10.79
CA LEU A 209 -24.37 -6.96 -11.32
C LEU A 209 -24.35 -6.87 -12.85
N SER A 210 -23.26 -6.33 -13.39
CA SER A 210 -23.18 -5.91 -14.79
C SER A 210 -22.54 -6.98 -15.68
N GLU A 211 -23.26 -7.35 -16.72
CA GLU A 211 -22.75 -8.17 -17.82
C GLU A 211 -22.07 -7.29 -18.88
N GLY A 212 -21.10 -7.85 -19.61
CA GLY A 212 -20.28 -7.12 -20.58
C GLY A 212 -18.84 -6.84 -20.13
N TYR A 213 -18.09 -6.16 -20.98
CA TYR A 213 -16.70 -5.75 -20.80
C TYR A 213 -16.61 -4.51 -19.92
N TRP A 214 -15.63 -4.50 -19.02
CA TRP A 214 -15.26 -3.31 -18.26
C TRP A 214 -13.77 -3.35 -17.92
N LEU A 215 -13.11 -2.21 -18.11
CA LEU A 215 -11.72 -2.01 -17.74
C LEU A 215 -11.51 -0.56 -17.26
N ASP A 216 -11.04 -0.40 -16.04
CA ASP A 216 -10.49 0.87 -15.55
C ASP A 216 -9.05 1.05 -16.07
N ILE A 217 -8.82 2.11 -16.84
CA ILE A 217 -7.52 2.38 -17.46
C ILE A 217 -6.63 3.12 -16.45
N GLY A 218 -6.13 2.45 -15.42
CA GLY A 218 -5.31 3.07 -14.36
C GLY A 218 -3.80 3.12 -14.62
N THR A 219 -3.27 2.23 -15.47
CA THR A 219 -1.84 1.94 -15.64
C THR A 219 -1.48 1.64 -17.10
N PHE A 220 -0.18 1.62 -17.45
CA PHE A 220 0.27 1.30 -18.81
C PHE A 220 -0.16 -0.08 -19.29
N ASN A 221 -0.12 -1.08 -18.41
CA ASN A 221 -0.55 -2.43 -18.77
C ASN A 221 -2.05 -2.42 -19.12
N GLN A 222 -2.89 -1.77 -18.31
CA GLN A 222 -4.32 -1.63 -18.59
C GLN A 222 -4.57 -0.83 -19.87
N TYR A 223 -3.82 0.25 -20.11
CA TYR A 223 -3.93 1.02 -21.35
C TYR A 223 -3.60 0.20 -22.60
N ARG A 224 -2.52 -0.59 -22.58
CA ARG A 224 -2.20 -1.51 -23.68
C ARG A 224 -3.23 -2.61 -23.83
N GLN A 225 -3.71 -3.15 -22.71
CA GLN A 225 -4.75 -4.18 -22.71
C GLN A 225 -6.04 -3.66 -23.36
N ALA A 226 -6.46 -2.44 -23.05
CA ALA A 226 -7.62 -1.78 -23.65
C ALA A 226 -7.51 -1.72 -25.18
N GLN A 227 -6.34 -1.33 -25.70
CA GLN A 227 -6.08 -1.28 -27.14
C GLN A 227 -6.20 -2.66 -27.79
N PHE A 228 -5.64 -3.68 -27.14
CA PHE A 228 -5.62 -5.05 -27.67
C PHE A 228 -7.00 -5.72 -27.59
N ASP A 229 -7.75 -5.44 -26.54
CA ASP A 229 -9.13 -5.92 -26.37
C ASP A 229 -10.07 -5.29 -27.41
N LEU A 230 -9.88 -4.01 -27.72
CA LEU A 230 -10.56 -3.34 -28.84
C LEU A 230 -10.22 -4.01 -30.18
N LEU A 231 -8.92 -4.16 -30.49
CA LEU A 231 -8.44 -4.83 -31.71
C LEU A 231 -8.95 -6.27 -31.86
N THR A 232 -9.17 -6.96 -30.75
CA THR A 232 -9.64 -8.36 -30.75
C THR A 232 -11.15 -8.48 -30.63
N LYS A 233 -11.90 -7.37 -30.70
CA LYS A 233 -13.37 -7.32 -30.63
C LYS A 233 -13.93 -7.95 -29.33
N LYS A 234 -13.20 -7.89 -28.21
CA LYS A 234 -13.72 -8.31 -26.90
C LYS A 234 -14.81 -7.39 -26.36
N LEU A 235 -14.82 -6.17 -26.87
CA LEU A 235 -15.73 -5.07 -26.57
C LEU A 235 -16.52 -4.77 -27.85
N GLN A 236 -17.84 -4.66 -27.74
CA GLN A 236 -18.73 -4.41 -28.86
C GLN A 236 -18.86 -2.92 -29.19
N VAL A 237 -17.81 -2.33 -29.75
CA VAL A 237 -17.84 -0.94 -30.27
C VAL A 237 -17.32 -0.87 -31.70
N PRO A 238 -17.78 0.10 -32.50
CA PRO A 238 -17.21 0.35 -33.82
C PRO A 238 -15.71 0.65 -33.72
N ILE A 239 -14.90 -0.14 -34.41
CA ILE A 239 -13.47 0.14 -34.61
C ILE A 239 -13.36 1.10 -35.80
N PRO A 240 -12.59 2.20 -35.70
CA PRO A 240 -12.36 3.08 -36.84
C PRO A 240 -11.76 2.35 -38.04
N TYR A 241 -12.06 2.88 -39.23
CA TYR A 241 -11.55 2.40 -40.51
C TYR A 241 -12.08 1.03 -40.98
N THR A 242 -11.65 0.63 -42.18
CA THR A 242 -12.10 -0.60 -42.85
C THR A 242 -11.18 -1.76 -42.51
N GLU A 243 -11.77 -2.92 -42.23
CA GLU A 243 -11.02 -4.17 -42.10
C GLU A 243 -10.62 -4.66 -43.51
N VAL A 244 -9.33 -4.52 -43.87
CA VAL A 244 -8.81 -4.82 -45.23
C VAL A 244 -8.20 -6.21 -45.35
N LEU A 245 -7.77 -6.79 -44.23
CA LEU A 245 -7.33 -8.18 -44.07
C LEU A 245 -7.90 -8.70 -42.75
N PRO A 246 -7.94 -10.03 -42.50
CA PRO A 246 -8.42 -10.56 -41.23
C PRO A 246 -7.75 -9.88 -40.03
N MET A 247 -8.56 -9.16 -39.24
CA MET A 247 -8.13 -8.39 -38.06
C MET A 247 -7.14 -7.25 -38.38
N VAL A 248 -7.14 -6.70 -39.59
CA VAL A 248 -6.29 -5.54 -39.95
C VAL A 248 -7.16 -4.37 -40.37
N TRP A 249 -7.17 -3.31 -39.57
CA TRP A 249 -7.89 -2.07 -39.84
C TRP A 249 -6.97 -1.04 -40.47
N MET A 250 -7.42 -0.44 -41.57
CA MET A 250 -6.61 0.50 -42.35
C MET A 250 -7.42 1.72 -42.78
N GLY A 251 -6.93 2.90 -42.42
CA GLY A 251 -7.50 4.18 -42.83
C GLY A 251 -7.23 4.52 -44.30
N GLU A 252 -7.89 5.56 -44.78
CA GLU A 252 -7.71 6.04 -46.15
C GLU A 252 -6.31 6.63 -46.38
N GLY A 253 -5.84 6.63 -47.63
CA GLY A 253 -4.56 7.24 -47.99
C GLY A 253 -3.30 6.55 -47.46
N VAL A 254 -3.40 5.35 -46.90
CA VAL A 254 -2.25 4.56 -46.44
C VAL A 254 -1.42 4.07 -47.64
N THR A 255 -0.11 4.28 -47.59
CA THR A 255 0.82 3.80 -48.63
C THR A 255 1.69 2.68 -48.10
N ILE A 256 1.78 1.57 -48.85
CA ILE A 256 2.53 0.37 -48.46
C ILE A 256 3.65 0.11 -49.48
N GLY A 257 4.88 0.00 -48.98
CA GLY A 257 6.07 -0.31 -49.77
C GLY A 257 6.10 -1.75 -50.25
N LYS A 258 7.00 -2.04 -51.20
CA LYS A 258 7.14 -3.39 -51.75
C LYS A 258 7.69 -4.35 -50.69
N GLY A 259 7.14 -5.56 -50.61
CA GLY A 259 7.64 -6.62 -49.72
C GLY A 259 7.35 -6.40 -48.23
N THR A 260 6.52 -5.41 -47.89
CA THR A 260 6.03 -5.20 -46.52
C THR A 260 5.13 -6.35 -46.09
N LYS A 261 5.27 -6.78 -44.83
CA LYS A 261 4.42 -7.81 -44.21
C LYS A 261 3.58 -7.17 -43.12
N ILE A 262 2.27 -7.41 -43.15
CA ILE A 262 1.33 -6.91 -42.14
C ILE A 262 0.53 -8.11 -41.64
N HIS A 263 0.55 -8.31 -40.32
CA HIS A 263 -0.09 -9.42 -39.64
C HIS A 263 -1.16 -8.88 -38.68
N GLY A 264 -2.35 -9.49 -38.70
CA GLY A 264 -3.44 -9.17 -37.78
C GLY A 264 -3.29 -9.88 -36.42
N PRO A 265 -3.86 -9.35 -35.32
CA PRO A 265 -4.57 -8.08 -35.24
C PRO A 265 -3.67 -6.85 -35.41
N SER A 266 -4.00 -5.87 -36.24
CA SER A 266 -3.23 -4.61 -36.34
C SER A 266 -4.10 -3.43 -36.80
N PHE A 267 -3.66 -2.21 -36.45
CA PHE A 267 -4.37 -0.97 -36.77
C PHE A 267 -3.42 0.01 -37.44
N ILE A 268 -3.80 0.55 -38.60
CA ILE A 268 -3.00 1.49 -39.37
C ILE A 268 -3.85 2.72 -39.71
N GLY A 269 -3.46 3.85 -39.12
CA GLY A 269 -4.14 5.12 -39.22
C GLY A 269 -4.14 5.74 -40.61
N GLU A 270 -5.10 6.63 -40.84
CA GLU A 270 -5.22 7.38 -42.09
C GLU A 270 -3.91 8.10 -42.46
N GLY A 271 -3.54 8.04 -43.74
CA GLY A 271 -2.34 8.70 -44.27
C GLY A 271 -1.00 8.13 -43.78
N ALA A 272 -0.99 7.01 -43.04
CA ALA A 272 0.24 6.37 -42.61
C ALA A 272 1.05 5.83 -43.80
N LYS A 273 2.38 5.89 -43.69
CA LYS A 273 3.29 5.41 -44.73
C LYS A 273 4.15 4.27 -44.20
N ILE A 274 3.98 3.09 -44.77
CA ILE A 274 4.74 1.90 -44.39
C ILE A 274 5.76 1.59 -45.48
N GLY A 275 7.05 1.64 -45.13
CA GLY A 275 8.17 1.51 -46.05
C GLY A 275 8.39 0.09 -46.56
N THR A 276 9.22 -0.01 -47.59
CA THR A 276 9.61 -1.27 -48.25
C THR A 276 10.23 -2.24 -47.25
N GLY A 277 9.75 -3.48 -47.25
CA GLY A 277 10.27 -4.56 -46.39
C GLY A 277 10.02 -4.39 -44.90
N ALA A 278 9.20 -3.41 -44.48
CA ALA A 278 8.80 -3.29 -43.07
C ALA A 278 7.94 -4.49 -42.64
N VAL A 279 8.00 -4.84 -41.35
CA VAL A 279 7.23 -5.95 -40.77
C VAL A 279 6.39 -5.40 -39.63
N ILE A 280 5.08 -5.48 -39.79
CA ILE A 280 4.09 -5.11 -38.78
C ILE A 280 3.50 -6.40 -38.21
N GLU A 281 4.00 -6.80 -37.05
CA GLU A 281 3.54 -8.00 -36.34
C GLU A 281 2.23 -7.73 -35.58
N PRO A 282 1.51 -8.79 -35.13
CA PRO A 282 0.28 -8.67 -34.38
C PRO A 282 0.36 -7.73 -33.17
N TYR A 283 -0.79 -7.13 -32.88
CA TYR A 283 -1.05 -6.11 -31.86
C TYR A 283 -0.28 -4.80 -32.05
N SER A 284 0.22 -4.54 -33.26
CA SER A 284 0.85 -3.26 -33.59
C SER A 284 -0.19 -2.24 -34.04
N ILE A 285 -0.09 -1.03 -33.52
CA ILE A 285 -0.99 0.10 -33.76
C ILE A 285 -0.14 1.26 -34.27
N ILE A 286 -0.44 1.76 -35.45
CA ILE A 286 0.27 2.86 -36.10
C ILE A 286 -0.73 3.99 -36.31
N GLY A 287 -0.49 5.12 -35.67
CA GLY A 287 -1.38 6.28 -35.75
C GLY A 287 -1.33 7.01 -37.08
N LYS A 288 -2.31 7.88 -37.30
CA LYS A 288 -2.47 8.68 -38.51
C LYS A 288 -1.23 9.50 -38.84
N ASN A 289 -0.96 9.62 -40.14
CA ASN A 289 0.19 10.33 -40.71
C ASN A 289 1.55 9.89 -40.16
N SER A 290 1.63 8.76 -39.47
CA SER A 290 2.90 8.23 -39.00
C SER A 290 3.63 7.51 -40.13
N ILE A 291 4.95 7.56 -40.08
CA ILE A 291 5.83 6.98 -41.09
C ILE A 291 6.62 5.87 -40.41
N VAL A 292 6.50 4.65 -40.93
CA VAL A 292 7.38 3.52 -40.59
C VAL A 292 8.29 3.28 -41.78
N SER A 293 9.56 3.61 -41.66
CA SER A 293 10.50 3.53 -42.79
C SER A 293 10.92 2.09 -43.12
N ASN A 294 11.72 1.95 -44.16
CA ASN A 294 12.09 0.67 -44.75
C ASN A 294 12.76 -0.28 -43.74
N TYR A 295 12.42 -1.57 -43.86
CA TYR A 295 13.01 -2.67 -43.09
C TYR A 295 12.89 -2.55 -41.57
N SER A 296 11.96 -1.73 -41.07
CA SER A 296 11.69 -1.61 -39.65
C SER A 296 10.66 -2.65 -39.20
N HIS A 297 10.81 -3.13 -37.98
CA HIS A 297 10.03 -4.21 -37.40
C HIS A 297 9.31 -3.72 -36.14
N LEU A 298 7.97 -3.81 -36.15
CA LEU A 298 7.11 -3.43 -35.03
C LEU A 298 6.39 -4.67 -34.52
N GLN A 299 6.52 -4.96 -33.23
CA GLN A 299 5.83 -6.06 -32.56
C GLN A 299 5.10 -5.59 -31.31
N LYS A 300 3.76 -5.74 -31.29
CA LYS A 300 2.88 -5.31 -30.18
C LYS A 300 3.11 -3.86 -29.76
N SER A 301 3.52 -3.01 -30.70
CA SER A 301 3.98 -1.65 -30.44
C SER A 301 2.90 -0.64 -30.82
N ILE A 302 2.75 0.39 -29.99
CA ILE A 302 1.73 1.44 -30.17
C ILE A 302 2.46 2.72 -30.53
N VAL A 303 2.23 3.21 -31.75
CA VAL A 303 2.83 4.43 -32.28
C VAL A 303 1.71 5.44 -32.47
N PHE A 304 1.76 6.56 -31.74
CA PHE A 304 0.75 7.61 -31.86
C PHE A 304 0.90 8.40 -33.17
N ALA A 305 0.00 9.36 -33.38
CA ALA A 305 -0.09 10.12 -34.62
C ALA A 305 1.15 10.97 -34.91
N ASN A 306 1.46 11.13 -36.20
CA ASN A 306 2.54 11.95 -36.74
C ASN A 306 3.95 11.56 -36.22
N ALA A 307 4.14 10.33 -35.77
CA ALA A 307 5.45 9.84 -35.38
C ALA A 307 6.24 9.36 -36.61
N HIS A 308 7.56 9.50 -36.58
CA HIS A 308 8.45 9.04 -37.62
C HIS A 308 9.38 7.97 -37.06
N ILE A 309 9.29 6.76 -37.60
CA ILE A 309 10.18 5.65 -37.30
C ILE A 309 11.15 5.48 -38.47
N GLY A 310 12.44 5.62 -38.17
CA GLY A 310 13.56 5.48 -39.10
C GLY A 310 13.69 4.06 -39.64
N LYS A 311 14.68 3.85 -40.50
CA LYS A 311 14.95 2.56 -41.16
C LYS A 311 15.60 1.59 -40.17
N TYR A 312 15.41 0.29 -40.40
CA TYR A 312 16.04 -0.77 -39.60
C TYR A 312 15.78 -0.67 -38.09
N CYS A 313 14.66 -0.06 -37.70
CA CYS A 313 14.30 0.06 -36.28
C CYS A 313 13.60 -1.20 -35.78
N GLU A 314 13.83 -1.55 -34.52
CA GLU A 314 13.15 -2.66 -33.85
C GLU A 314 12.35 -2.14 -32.65
N LEU A 315 11.02 -2.22 -32.73
CA LEU A 315 10.09 -1.74 -31.72
C LEU A 315 9.37 -2.93 -31.10
N LEU A 316 9.81 -3.36 -29.92
CA LEU A 316 9.31 -4.53 -29.23
C LEU A 316 8.47 -4.11 -28.02
N GLU A 317 7.15 -4.30 -28.09
CA GLU A 317 6.21 -4.01 -27.00
C GLU A 317 6.33 -2.58 -26.43
N THR A 318 6.59 -1.59 -27.29
CA THR A 318 6.82 -0.20 -26.89
C THR A 318 5.61 0.70 -27.13
N THR A 319 5.58 1.87 -26.49
CA THR A 319 4.61 2.94 -26.79
C THR A 319 5.35 4.23 -27.13
N ILE A 320 5.04 4.82 -28.27
CA ILE A 320 5.66 6.03 -28.80
C ILE A 320 4.60 7.12 -28.93
N GLY A 321 4.87 8.27 -28.30
CA GLY A 321 4.02 9.44 -28.27
C GLY A 321 3.96 10.19 -29.60
N GLU A 322 3.11 11.19 -29.65
CA GLU A 322 2.84 11.97 -30.86
C GLU A 322 4.07 12.79 -31.28
N ARG A 323 4.24 12.97 -32.60
CA ARG A 323 5.29 13.83 -33.17
C ARG A 323 6.70 13.49 -32.69
N THR A 324 6.92 12.24 -32.31
CA THR A 324 8.23 11.72 -31.93
C THR A 324 8.98 11.23 -33.15
N ILE A 325 10.26 11.58 -33.23
CA ILE A 325 11.17 11.17 -34.30
C ILE A 325 12.13 10.14 -33.73
N VAL A 326 12.11 8.95 -34.31
CA VAL A 326 13.07 7.86 -34.07
C VAL A 326 13.93 7.75 -35.31
N GLU A 327 15.23 8.03 -35.20
CA GLU A 327 16.17 7.89 -36.32
C GLU A 327 16.44 6.42 -36.67
N ASP A 328 17.27 6.22 -37.71
CA ASP A 328 17.63 4.89 -38.22
C ASP A 328 18.34 4.03 -37.16
N ASP A 329 18.17 2.71 -37.25
CA ASP A 329 18.89 1.71 -36.45
C ASP A 329 18.60 1.79 -34.93
N VAL A 330 17.42 2.25 -34.51
CA VAL A 330 17.03 2.32 -33.10
C VAL A 330 16.33 1.05 -32.64
N THR A 331 16.67 0.57 -31.43
CA THR A 331 16.01 -0.56 -30.78
C THR A 331 15.30 -0.13 -29.49
N LEU A 332 13.98 -0.35 -29.41
CA LEU A 332 13.16 -0.11 -28.24
C LEU A 332 12.65 -1.45 -27.67
N PHE A 333 13.11 -1.79 -26.47
CA PHE A 333 12.74 -3.05 -25.81
C PHE A 333 11.42 -2.98 -25.04
N GLN A 334 10.97 -4.14 -24.57
CA GLN A 334 9.66 -4.39 -24.00
C GLN A 334 9.24 -3.38 -22.92
N LYS A 335 8.00 -2.90 -23.04
CA LYS A 335 7.34 -1.98 -22.10
C LYS A 335 8.06 -0.64 -21.96
N SER A 336 8.96 -0.28 -22.88
CA SER A 336 9.49 1.07 -22.97
C SER A 336 8.40 2.05 -23.40
N ILE A 337 8.48 3.29 -22.92
CA ILE A 337 7.51 4.35 -23.22
C ILE A 337 8.28 5.60 -23.58
N VAL A 338 8.04 6.10 -24.78
CA VAL A 338 8.58 7.36 -25.27
C VAL A 338 7.41 8.34 -25.37
N ALA A 339 7.45 9.44 -24.64
CA ALA A 339 6.39 10.44 -24.68
C ALA A 339 6.44 11.30 -25.96
N ASP A 340 5.56 12.29 -26.01
CA ASP A 340 5.39 13.16 -27.17
C ASP A 340 6.60 14.06 -27.42
N HIS A 341 6.80 14.43 -28.69
CA HIS A 341 7.83 15.38 -29.11
C HIS A 341 9.27 14.98 -28.74
N CYS A 342 9.55 13.69 -28.64
CA CYS A 342 10.92 13.21 -28.41
C CYS A 342 11.69 13.10 -29.73
N HIS A 343 13.01 13.19 -29.65
CA HIS A 343 13.92 12.89 -30.75
C HIS A 343 14.94 11.84 -30.27
N ILE A 344 14.97 10.69 -30.92
CA ILE A 344 15.88 9.59 -30.59
C ILE A 344 16.91 9.48 -31.71
N GLY A 345 18.17 9.79 -31.41
CA GLY A 345 19.27 9.70 -32.36
C GLY A 345 19.56 8.26 -32.80
N ARG A 346 20.21 8.12 -33.96
CA ARG A 346 20.51 6.82 -34.59
C ARG A 346 21.24 5.84 -33.68
N SER A 347 21.06 4.54 -33.93
CA SER A 347 21.76 3.48 -33.20
C SER A 347 21.60 3.55 -31.67
N THR A 348 20.47 4.10 -31.21
CA THR A 348 20.13 4.20 -29.78
C THR A 348 19.39 2.96 -29.31
N ILE A 349 19.66 2.53 -28.09
CA ILE A 349 18.96 1.42 -27.44
C ILE A 349 18.19 1.94 -26.22
N ILE A 350 16.88 1.76 -26.20
CA ILE A 350 16.07 1.94 -24.98
C ILE A 350 15.78 0.56 -24.39
N LYS A 351 16.33 0.31 -23.21
CA LYS A 351 16.16 -0.96 -22.48
C LYS A 351 14.70 -1.15 -22.03
N GLN A 352 14.40 -2.38 -21.59
CA GLN A 352 13.09 -2.74 -21.08
C GLN A 352 12.62 -1.78 -20.00
N LYS A 353 11.32 -1.44 -20.01
CA LYS A 353 10.68 -0.47 -19.09
C LYS A 353 11.29 0.94 -19.10
N GLY A 354 12.18 1.28 -20.05
CA GLY A 354 12.75 2.62 -20.19
C GLY A 354 11.67 3.67 -20.47
N LYS A 355 11.74 4.82 -19.80
CA LYS A 355 10.77 5.91 -19.96
C LYS A 355 11.47 7.19 -20.40
N LEU A 356 10.97 7.82 -21.46
CA LEU A 356 11.38 9.15 -21.89
C LEU A 356 10.25 10.16 -21.69
N TRP A 357 10.58 11.25 -21.01
CA TRP A 357 9.69 12.39 -20.81
C TRP A 357 9.52 13.22 -22.08
N PRO A 358 8.43 14.00 -22.22
CA PRO A 358 8.21 14.80 -23.41
C PRO A 358 9.36 15.76 -23.70
N TYR A 359 9.55 16.09 -24.98
CA TYR A 359 10.56 17.05 -25.46
C TYR A 359 12.01 16.65 -25.19
N LYS A 360 12.29 15.36 -24.95
CA LYS A 360 13.66 14.87 -24.77
C LYS A 360 14.31 14.55 -26.11
N ALA A 361 15.52 15.06 -26.29
CA ALA A 361 16.44 14.64 -27.33
C ALA A 361 17.45 13.68 -26.72
N ILE A 362 17.63 12.52 -27.34
CA ILE A 362 18.62 11.50 -26.99
C ILE A 362 19.66 11.46 -28.09
N ASP A 363 20.92 11.63 -27.71
CA ASP A 363 22.03 11.59 -28.65
C ASP A 363 22.17 10.20 -29.28
N SER A 364 22.67 10.17 -30.51
CA SER A 364 23.00 8.95 -31.23
C SER A 364 23.93 8.03 -30.43
N HIS A 365 23.81 6.73 -30.63
CA HIS A 365 24.61 5.69 -29.95
C HIS A 365 24.40 5.62 -28.42
N SER A 366 23.31 6.19 -27.91
CA SER A 366 23.00 6.16 -26.48
C SER A 366 22.37 4.84 -26.06
N ILE A 367 22.58 4.45 -24.80
CA ILE A 367 21.83 3.36 -24.16
C ILE A 367 21.03 3.96 -23.01
N VAL A 368 19.72 4.07 -23.19
CA VAL A 368 18.80 4.53 -22.15
C VAL A 368 18.34 3.31 -21.35
N GLY A 369 18.78 3.21 -20.10
CA GLY A 369 18.31 2.20 -19.16
C GLY A 369 16.86 2.41 -18.74
N ALA A 370 16.29 1.43 -18.04
CA ALA A 370 15.24 1.76 -17.08
C ALA A 370 15.80 2.82 -16.13
N ALA A 371 14.99 3.81 -15.75
CA ALA A 371 15.32 4.59 -14.57
C ALA A 371 15.55 3.59 -13.42
N GLY A 372 16.80 3.44 -13.01
CA GLY A 372 17.19 2.48 -11.98
C GLY A 372 17.12 1.02 -12.40
N ILE A 373 18.06 0.25 -11.85
CA ILE A 373 18.17 -1.20 -11.90
C ILE A 373 16.84 -1.86 -11.47
N GLN A 374 16.62 -3.05 -12.01
CA GLN A 374 15.58 -4.00 -11.64
C GLN A 374 15.50 -4.16 -10.12
N GLU A 375 14.70 -3.33 -9.46
CA GLU A 375 13.99 -3.75 -8.25
C GLU A 375 13.16 -4.95 -8.71
N SER A 376 13.38 -6.11 -8.10
CA SER A 376 12.30 -7.08 -7.98
C SER A 376 11.09 -6.26 -7.54
N GLU A 377 9.99 -6.33 -8.30
CA GLU A 377 8.77 -5.59 -7.96
C GLU A 377 8.44 -5.91 -6.50
N MET A 378 8.87 -5.03 -5.58
CA MET A 378 8.51 -5.14 -4.18
C MET A 378 7.02 -4.85 -4.20
N SER A 379 6.25 -5.94 -4.14
CA SER A 379 4.80 -5.91 -4.01
C SER A 379 4.38 -4.89 -2.94
N ALA A 380 3.17 -4.35 -3.08
CA ALA A 380 2.59 -3.44 -2.10
C ALA A 380 2.79 -3.96 -0.65
N GLY A 381 3.19 -3.11 0.29
CA GLY A 381 3.45 -3.49 1.68
C GLY A 381 4.89 -3.89 1.99
N TRP A 382 5.89 -3.25 1.36
CA TRP A 382 7.30 -3.38 1.76
C TRP A 382 7.63 -2.53 3.00
N LEU A 383 6.91 -1.42 3.23
CA LEU A 383 6.93 -0.67 4.47
C LEU A 383 5.76 -1.14 5.33
N GLN A 384 6.06 -1.90 6.39
CA GLN A 384 5.04 -2.41 7.31
C GLN A 384 5.46 -2.14 8.75
N LYS A 385 4.51 -1.70 9.57
CA LYS A 385 4.77 -1.32 10.98
C LYS A 385 5.93 -0.32 11.11
N SER A 386 6.13 0.52 10.09
CA SER A 386 7.26 1.46 10.00
C SER A 386 8.64 0.81 9.92
N ARG A 387 8.71 -0.45 9.46
CA ARG A 387 9.92 -1.24 9.33
C ARG A 387 10.09 -1.67 7.87
N ILE A 388 11.33 -1.69 7.41
CA ILE A 388 11.76 -2.23 6.12
C ILE A 388 12.83 -3.28 6.42
N VAL A 389 12.64 -4.49 5.91
CA VAL A 389 13.53 -5.63 6.15
C VAL A 389 14.02 -6.17 4.82
N GLY A 390 15.32 -6.49 4.74
CA GLY A 390 15.91 -7.13 3.59
C GLY A 390 17.40 -7.37 3.77
N ARG A 391 18.02 -8.16 2.91
CA ARG A 391 19.46 -8.39 2.97
C ARG A 391 20.19 -7.19 2.38
N GLY A 392 21.28 -6.81 3.03
CA GLY A 392 22.15 -5.74 2.56
C GLY A 392 22.67 -6.02 1.15
N ASN A 393 22.67 -5.00 0.28
CA ASN A 393 23.09 -5.08 -1.13
C ASN A 393 22.34 -6.08 -2.01
N VAL A 394 21.23 -6.67 -1.54
CA VAL A 394 20.35 -7.53 -2.34
C VAL A 394 18.98 -6.88 -2.47
N GLU A 395 18.21 -6.83 -1.38
CA GLU A 395 16.94 -6.09 -1.33
C GLU A 395 17.18 -4.64 -0.87
N ILE A 396 18.02 -4.45 0.15
CA ILE A 396 18.37 -3.11 0.67
C ILE A 396 19.65 -2.64 -0.02
N THR A 397 19.47 -2.06 -1.20
CA THR A 397 20.55 -1.49 -2.01
C THR A 397 20.80 -0.03 -1.67
N PRO A 398 21.98 0.54 -2.02
CA PRO A 398 22.22 1.97 -1.89
C PRO A 398 21.17 2.85 -2.59
N GLN A 399 20.76 2.45 -3.80
CA GLN A 399 19.74 3.17 -4.57
C GLN A 399 18.37 3.15 -3.85
N PHE A 400 18.01 2.00 -3.27
CA PHE A 400 16.80 1.86 -2.45
C PHE A 400 16.82 2.85 -1.28
N ILE A 401 17.92 2.92 -0.53
CA ILE A 401 18.05 3.83 0.62
C ILE A 401 17.91 5.30 0.22
N VAL A 402 18.52 5.69 -0.91
CA VAL A 402 18.42 7.08 -1.41
C VAL A 402 16.95 7.43 -1.71
N LYS A 403 16.24 6.55 -2.43
CA LYS A 403 14.82 6.75 -2.75
C LYS A 403 13.94 6.79 -1.50
N ILE A 404 14.18 5.88 -0.55
CA ILE A 404 13.45 5.84 0.72
C ILE A 404 13.69 7.10 1.53
N ALA A 405 14.93 7.57 1.62
CA ALA A 405 15.25 8.80 2.33
C ALA A 405 14.49 10.00 1.75
N MET A 406 14.42 10.10 0.42
CA MET A 406 13.65 11.17 -0.25
C MET A 406 12.14 11.02 -0.06
N ALA A 407 11.61 9.79 -0.15
CA ALA A 407 10.19 9.52 0.06
C ALA A 407 9.77 9.79 1.51
N TYR A 408 10.55 9.31 2.48
CA TYR A 408 10.34 9.58 3.91
C TYR A 408 10.43 11.07 4.23
N GLY A 409 11.42 11.74 3.64
CA GLY A 409 11.63 13.17 3.84
C GLY A 409 10.49 14.04 3.32
N SER A 410 9.66 13.55 2.38
CA SER A 410 8.48 14.26 1.88
C SER A 410 7.37 14.45 2.93
N LEU A 411 7.42 13.70 4.04
CA LEU A 411 6.51 13.88 5.17
C LEU A 411 6.79 15.16 5.98
N PHE A 412 7.96 15.76 5.80
CA PHE A 412 8.41 16.89 6.60
C PHE A 412 8.48 18.16 5.76
N THR A 413 8.36 19.27 6.46
CA THR A 413 8.58 20.60 5.90
C THR A 413 10.07 20.92 5.87
N LYS A 414 10.46 21.69 4.85
CA LYS A 414 11.85 22.12 4.68
C LYS A 414 12.38 22.83 5.92
N GLY A 415 13.59 22.47 6.33
CA GLY A 415 14.23 23.00 7.55
C GLY A 415 13.88 22.24 8.84
N GLU A 416 12.94 21.30 8.82
CA GLU A 416 12.76 20.41 9.96
C GLU A 416 13.95 19.47 10.13
N SER A 417 14.16 19.03 11.38
CA SER A 417 15.26 18.14 11.74
C SER A 417 14.74 16.76 12.12
N ILE A 418 15.33 15.72 11.51
CA ILE A 418 15.09 14.32 11.90
C ILE A 418 16.31 13.75 12.63
N LEU A 419 16.08 12.82 13.55
CA LEU A 419 17.15 12.08 14.21
C LEU A 419 17.59 10.89 13.33
N ILE A 420 18.89 10.63 13.22
CA ILE A 420 19.42 9.47 12.51
C ILE A 420 20.40 8.72 13.43
N GLY A 421 20.23 7.40 13.54
CA GLY A 421 21.04 6.53 14.39
C GLY A 421 21.11 5.10 13.86
N SER A 422 22.02 4.32 14.42
CA SER A 422 22.18 2.91 14.10
C SER A 422 22.68 2.12 15.29
N GLN A 423 22.57 0.79 15.19
CA GLN A 423 23.31 -0.14 16.04
C GLN A 423 24.83 -0.05 15.74
N GLU A 424 25.64 -0.58 16.64
CA GLU A 424 27.08 -0.72 16.47
C GLU A 424 27.42 -1.84 15.46
N ASN A 425 27.37 -1.52 14.16
CA ASN A 425 27.75 -2.42 13.08
C ASN A 425 28.16 -1.62 11.83
N ILE A 426 29.26 -2.04 11.17
CA ILE A 426 29.85 -1.34 10.02
C ILE A 426 28.88 -1.16 8.83
N GLU A 427 28.02 -2.16 8.57
CA GLU A 427 27.03 -2.12 7.50
C GLU A 427 25.94 -1.10 7.82
N THR A 428 25.43 -1.13 9.06
CA THR A 428 24.38 -0.20 9.51
C THR A 428 24.85 1.24 9.51
N THR A 429 26.10 1.51 9.92
CA THR A 429 26.69 2.85 9.87
C THR A 429 26.84 3.35 8.43
N SER A 430 27.17 2.47 7.49
CA SER A 430 27.27 2.82 6.06
C SER A 430 25.91 3.24 5.48
N TYR A 431 24.86 2.45 5.75
CA TYR A 431 23.49 2.77 5.32
C TYR A 431 22.93 4.01 6.03
N LYS A 432 23.28 4.21 7.31
CA LYS A 432 22.93 5.41 8.09
C LYS A 432 23.44 6.67 7.40
N ASN A 433 24.72 6.66 7.02
CA ASN A 433 25.36 7.78 6.35
C ASN A 433 24.75 8.04 4.98
N LEU A 434 24.43 6.99 4.22
CA LEU A 434 23.79 7.14 2.92
C LEU A 434 22.40 7.80 3.05
N PHE A 435 21.59 7.35 4.01
CA PHE A 435 20.28 7.94 4.30
C PHE A 435 20.41 9.42 4.67
N LEU A 436 21.35 9.73 5.55
CA LEU A 436 21.65 11.08 6.03
C LEU A 436 21.95 12.04 4.87
N HIS A 437 22.84 11.66 3.94
CA HIS A 437 23.19 12.53 2.83
C HIS A 437 22.06 12.64 1.80
N ALA A 438 21.31 11.56 1.55
CA ALA A 438 20.21 11.57 0.59
C ALA A 438 19.09 12.54 0.98
N ILE A 439 18.72 12.60 2.27
CA ILE A 439 17.61 13.45 2.73
C ILE A 439 17.96 14.95 2.70
N HIS A 440 19.24 15.32 2.77
CA HIS A 440 19.65 16.72 2.64
C HIS A 440 19.30 17.31 1.28
N GLY A 441 19.24 16.48 0.23
CA GLY A 441 18.91 16.89 -1.14
C GLY A 441 17.50 17.46 -1.30
N ILE A 442 16.62 17.23 -0.32
CA ILE A 442 15.26 17.77 -0.29
C ILE A 442 15.06 18.83 0.81
N GLY A 443 16.15 19.30 1.44
CA GLY A 443 16.14 20.42 2.39
C GLY A 443 15.80 20.07 3.84
N ILE A 444 15.85 18.80 4.21
CA ILE A 444 15.63 18.34 5.61
C ILE A 444 16.96 18.30 6.35
N HIS A 445 16.98 18.82 7.58
CA HIS A 445 18.15 18.77 8.45
C HIS A 445 18.22 17.42 9.19
N THR A 446 19.42 17.02 9.58
CA THR A 446 19.64 15.78 10.33
C THR A 446 20.35 16.05 11.64
N MET A 447 19.93 15.35 12.69
CA MET A 447 20.62 15.26 13.96
C MET A 447 21.18 13.85 14.04
N GLU A 448 22.51 13.71 14.05
CA GLU A 448 23.18 12.41 14.01
C GLU A 448 23.61 12.00 15.41
N CYS A 449 23.14 10.83 15.84
CA CYS A 449 23.56 10.15 17.05
C CYS A 449 24.74 9.21 16.78
N LYS A 450 25.56 9.02 17.82
CA LYS A 450 26.47 7.87 17.90
C LYS A 450 25.69 6.56 17.99
N GLU A 451 26.39 5.46 17.77
CA GLU A 451 25.86 4.10 17.88
C GLU A 451 25.18 3.91 19.26
N MET A 452 23.93 3.45 19.26
CA MET A 452 23.10 3.29 20.45
C MET A 452 22.06 2.19 20.24
N ASN A 453 21.36 1.79 21.31
CA ASN A 453 20.23 0.89 21.19
C ASN A 453 18.95 1.64 20.77
N GLU A 454 17.98 0.89 20.24
CA GLU A 454 16.73 1.44 19.73
C GLU A 454 15.92 2.19 20.81
N SER A 455 15.90 1.71 22.06
CA SER A 455 15.13 2.37 23.13
C SER A 455 15.69 3.75 23.47
N LEU A 456 17.03 3.89 23.56
CA LEU A 456 17.66 5.20 23.73
C LEU A 456 17.43 6.08 22.50
N PHE A 457 17.43 5.51 21.29
CA PHE A 457 17.13 6.25 20.07
C PHE A 457 15.70 6.82 20.07
N GLN A 458 14.68 6.00 20.34
CA GLN A 458 13.28 6.46 20.45
C GLN A 458 13.11 7.50 21.56
N TYR A 459 13.83 7.33 22.68
CA TYR A 459 13.89 8.36 23.72
C TYR A 459 14.38 9.71 23.17
N SER A 460 15.48 9.65 22.42
CA SER A 460 16.19 10.79 21.86
C SER A 460 15.36 11.58 20.85
N VAL A 461 14.59 10.92 19.99
CA VAL A 461 13.73 11.61 18.98
C VAL A 461 12.81 12.63 19.66
N HIS A 462 12.18 12.24 20.77
CA HIS A 462 11.33 13.12 21.54
C HIS A 462 12.12 14.15 22.35
N HIS A 463 13.18 13.72 23.05
CA HIS A 463 13.96 14.60 23.92
C HIS A 463 14.57 15.77 23.14
N LEU A 464 15.03 15.50 21.91
CA LEU A 464 15.59 16.50 21.00
C LEU A 464 14.53 17.21 20.14
N GLN A 465 13.24 16.90 20.34
CA GLN A 465 12.10 17.48 19.61
C GLN A 465 12.23 17.35 18.07
N CYS A 466 12.75 16.23 17.60
CA CYS A 466 12.87 15.96 16.16
C CYS A 466 11.48 15.68 15.56
N ALA A 467 11.30 16.07 14.29
CA ALA A 467 10.06 15.82 13.55
C ALA A 467 9.83 14.33 13.26
N GLY A 468 10.92 13.56 13.19
CA GLY A 468 10.92 12.12 13.01
C GLY A 468 12.28 11.51 13.31
N GLY A 469 12.40 10.19 13.10
CA GLY A 469 13.62 9.44 13.37
C GLY A 469 13.85 8.29 12.40
N VAL A 470 15.11 7.94 12.14
CA VAL A 470 15.52 6.76 11.38
C VAL A 470 16.55 5.97 12.17
N PHE A 471 16.26 4.70 12.42
CA PHE A 471 17.15 3.77 13.12
C PHE A 471 17.44 2.56 12.25
N ILE A 472 18.72 2.21 12.11
CA ILE A 472 19.16 1.07 11.28
C ILE A 472 19.86 0.03 12.15
N GLN A 473 19.42 -1.22 12.05
CA GLN A 473 19.97 -2.35 12.82
C GLN A 473 20.10 -3.62 11.98
N VAL A 474 20.76 -4.64 12.54
CA VAL A 474 20.85 -5.98 11.93
C VAL A 474 20.02 -6.96 12.74
N GLU A 475 19.18 -7.75 12.08
CA GLU A 475 18.42 -8.88 12.64
C GLU A 475 18.85 -10.19 11.94
N ASN A 476 18.71 -11.34 12.61
CA ASN A 476 18.95 -12.69 12.06
C ASN A 476 20.28 -12.86 11.27
N GLU A 477 21.39 -12.42 11.87
CA GLU A 477 22.77 -12.45 11.34
C GLU A 477 23.06 -11.64 10.05
N ASN A 478 22.11 -11.45 9.11
CA ASN A 478 22.36 -10.79 7.82
C ASN A 478 21.18 -9.94 7.27
N GLU A 479 20.12 -9.71 8.05
CA GLU A 479 19.00 -8.88 7.61
C GLU A 479 19.15 -7.45 8.11
N ILE A 480 19.20 -6.49 7.19
CA ILE A 480 19.19 -5.07 7.53
C ILE A 480 17.74 -4.67 7.79
N VAL A 481 17.54 -3.96 8.90
CA VAL A 481 16.24 -3.43 9.29
C VAL A 481 16.33 -1.92 9.41
N ILE A 482 15.58 -1.22 8.55
CA ILE A 482 15.43 0.23 8.59
C ILE A 482 14.09 0.55 9.25
N LYS A 483 14.13 1.20 10.41
CA LYS A 483 12.96 1.64 11.16
C LYS A 483 12.76 3.14 10.99
N LEU A 484 11.56 3.53 10.58
CA LEU A 484 11.16 4.93 10.41
C LEU A 484 10.20 5.34 11.53
N TYR A 485 10.38 6.52 12.08
CA TYR A 485 9.61 7.02 13.22
C TYR A 485 9.01 8.39 12.91
N GLY A 486 7.76 8.59 13.28
CA GLY A 486 7.14 9.91 13.29
C GLY A 486 7.61 10.75 14.48
N GLN A 487 6.82 11.79 14.77
CA GLN A 487 7.05 12.68 15.90
C GLN A 487 7.10 11.91 17.23
N ALA A 488 7.88 12.40 18.19
CA ALA A 488 8.03 11.82 19.53
C ALA A 488 8.57 10.38 19.57
N GLY A 489 9.15 9.87 18.48
CA GLY A 489 9.69 8.50 18.39
C GLY A 489 8.60 7.44 18.24
N MET A 490 7.38 7.83 17.84
CA MET A 490 6.29 6.90 17.59
C MET A 490 6.40 6.25 16.21
N PRO A 491 5.84 5.04 16.00
CA PRO A 491 5.70 4.47 14.66
C PRO A 491 4.90 5.38 13.73
N LEU A 492 5.16 5.27 12.43
CA LEU A 492 4.40 5.95 11.38
C LEU A 492 2.96 5.43 11.33
N THR A 493 2.01 6.35 11.16
CA THR A 493 0.61 6.02 10.89
C THR A 493 0.46 5.35 9.52
N TYR A 494 -0.62 4.60 9.31
CA TYR A 494 -0.92 3.98 8.01
C TYR A 494 -0.96 5.01 6.86
N LYS A 495 -1.53 6.19 7.11
CA LYS A 495 -1.57 7.31 6.15
C LYS A 495 -0.16 7.75 5.74
N GLN A 496 0.73 7.95 6.70
CA GLN A 496 2.13 8.32 6.44
C GLN A 496 2.88 7.22 5.68
N GLN A 497 2.69 5.95 6.05
CA GLN A 497 3.30 4.81 5.34
C GLN A 497 2.87 4.79 3.86
N LYS A 498 1.57 5.00 3.59
CA LYS A 498 1.04 5.06 2.22
C LYS A 498 1.55 6.24 1.42
N GLU A 499 1.72 7.39 2.06
CA GLU A 499 2.31 8.57 1.42
C GLU A 499 3.76 8.32 1.01
N ILE A 500 4.57 7.70 1.88
CA ILE A 500 5.95 7.28 1.54
C ILE A 500 5.93 6.30 0.37
N GLU A 501 5.11 5.23 0.43
CA GLU A 501 5.00 4.25 -0.65
C GLU A 501 4.60 4.92 -1.98
N GLN A 502 3.65 5.85 -1.94
CA GLN A 502 3.20 6.58 -3.12
C GLN A 502 4.32 7.46 -3.72
N VAL A 503 5.04 8.22 -2.89
CA VAL A 503 6.13 9.08 -3.34
C VAL A 503 7.27 8.23 -3.91
N TYR A 504 7.65 7.16 -3.22
CA TYR A 504 8.63 6.18 -3.67
C TYR A 504 8.27 5.61 -5.06
N MET A 505 7.05 5.10 -5.23
CA MET A 505 6.58 4.52 -6.49
C MET A 505 6.44 5.54 -7.62
N SER A 506 6.16 6.80 -7.28
CA SER A 506 6.02 7.86 -8.27
C SER A 506 7.36 8.44 -8.73
N GLU A 507 8.44 8.24 -7.96
CA GLU A 507 9.76 8.87 -8.11
C GLU A 507 9.70 10.42 -8.26
N LEU A 508 8.63 11.05 -7.74
CA LEU A 508 8.45 12.51 -7.77
C LEU A 508 9.16 13.15 -6.55
N PHE A 509 10.49 13.10 -6.54
CA PHE A 509 11.29 13.75 -5.51
C PHE A 509 11.51 15.24 -5.82
N TYR A 510 11.29 16.10 -4.82
CA TYR A 510 11.52 17.55 -4.95
C TYR A 510 12.91 17.91 -4.43
N TYR A 511 13.82 18.25 -5.33
CA TYR A 511 15.16 18.72 -4.97
C TYR A 511 15.15 20.20 -4.64
N VAL A 512 15.90 20.58 -3.60
CA VAL A 512 16.09 21.98 -3.23
C VAL A 512 17.32 22.59 -3.92
N HIS A 513 17.37 23.92 -3.97
CA HIS A 513 18.54 24.63 -4.47
C HIS A 513 19.76 24.39 -3.55
N GLU A 514 20.99 24.51 -4.06
CA GLU A 514 22.24 24.21 -3.32
C GLU A 514 22.33 24.91 -1.95
N LYS A 515 21.85 26.16 -1.88
CA LYS A 515 21.87 27.01 -0.67
C LYS A 515 20.88 26.58 0.40
N GLU A 516 19.96 25.71 0.02
CA GLU A 516 18.81 25.27 0.80
C GLU A 516 18.94 23.80 1.21
N MET A 517 20.06 23.15 0.88
CA MET A 517 20.35 21.79 1.29
C MET A 517 20.29 21.64 2.81
N GLY A 518 19.87 20.46 3.22
CA GLY A 518 19.93 20.00 4.60
C GLY A 518 21.32 20.13 5.20
N ARG A 519 21.38 20.16 6.53
CA ARG A 519 22.63 20.23 7.29
C ARG A 519 22.59 19.17 8.37
N ASN A 520 23.75 18.63 8.70
CA ASN A 520 23.90 17.67 9.79
C ASN A 520 24.37 18.36 11.07
N LYS A 521 23.87 17.89 12.22
CA LYS A 521 24.34 18.26 13.55
C LYS A 521 24.60 16.99 14.35
N LEU A 522 25.85 16.79 14.78
CA LEU A 522 26.18 15.72 15.72
C LEU A 522 25.58 16.02 17.10
N VAL A 523 24.91 15.03 17.69
CA VAL A 523 24.25 15.14 18.99
C VAL A 523 24.73 14.05 19.94
N HIS A 524 24.83 14.40 21.21
CA HIS A 524 25.18 13.48 22.29
C HIS A 524 23.99 13.37 23.23
N VAL A 525 23.52 12.13 23.48
CA VAL A 525 22.40 11.86 24.37
C VAL A 525 22.92 11.12 25.61
N SER A 526 22.55 11.61 26.78
CA SER A 526 22.98 11.05 28.07
C SER A 526 22.20 9.80 28.41
N MET A 527 22.90 8.67 28.57
CA MET A 527 22.30 7.42 29.07
C MET A 527 21.73 7.60 30.49
N ASN A 528 22.38 8.41 31.33
CA ASN A 528 21.91 8.66 32.69
C ASN A 528 20.58 9.41 32.70
N GLU A 529 20.40 10.44 31.86
CA GLU A 529 19.14 11.18 31.77
C GLU A 529 18.00 10.27 31.31
N TYR A 530 18.25 9.43 30.30
CA TYR A 530 17.31 8.43 29.83
C TYR A 530 16.88 7.46 30.96
N ILE A 531 17.84 6.96 31.73
CA ILE A 531 17.59 6.07 32.88
C ILE A 531 16.76 6.76 33.96
N GLU A 532 17.09 8.00 34.34
CA GLU A 532 16.34 8.75 35.35
C GLU A 532 14.87 8.97 34.92
N VAL A 533 14.63 9.25 33.63
CA VAL A 533 13.27 9.37 33.11
C VAL A 533 12.52 8.05 33.26
N ILE A 534 13.12 6.91 32.95
CA ILE A 534 12.47 5.60 33.11
C ILE A 534 12.20 5.29 34.59
N LEU A 535 13.19 5.51 35.45
CA LEU A 535 13.09 5.27 36.89
C LEU A 535 11.97 6.09 37.54
N GLY A 536 11.72 7.32 37.07
CA GLY A 536 10.60 8.15 37.51
C GLY A 536 9.20 7.56 37.26
N HIS A 537 9.10 6.50 36.45
CA HIS A 537 7.83 5.82 36.16
C HIS A 537 7.68 4.47 36.88
N ILE A 538 8.62 4.09 37.74
CA ILE A 538 8.64 2.80 38.44
C ILE A 538 8.76 3.03 39.95
N ASP A 539 8.10 2.22 40.76
CA ASP A 539 8.22 2.24 42.22
C ASP A 539 9.55 1.63 42.71
N ILE A 540 10.60 2.45 42.71
CA ILE A 540 11.98 2.05 43.06
C ILE A 540 12.06 1.52 44.50
N GLU A 541 11.36 2.17 45.44
CA GLU A 541 11.41 1.81 46.86
C GLU A 541 10.93 0.37 47.08
N LYS A 542 9.80 -0.01 46.47
CA LYS A 542 9.29 -1.38 46.58
C LYS A 542 10.22 -2.41 45.93
N ILE A 543 10.83 -2.08 44.79
CA ILE A 543 11.78 -2.97 44.12
C ILE A 543 13.02 -3.20 44.99
N GLN A 544 13.57 -2.14 45.58
CA GLN A 544 14.74 -2.21 46.44
C GLN A 544 14.49 -3.06 47.71
N MET A 545 13.28 -3.03 48.26
CA MET A 545 12.91 -3.88 49.41
C MET A 545 13.01 -5.38 49.11
N GLN A 546 12.81 -5.80 47.86
CA GLN A 546 12.86 -7.22 47.46
C GLN A 546 14.28 -7.76 47.26
N LYS A 547 15.30 -6.88 47.12
CA LYS A 547 16.72 -7.25 46.94
C LYS A 547 16.94 -8.33 45.87
N PHE A 548 16.52 -8.05 44.64
CA PHE A 548 16.67 -8.99 43.52
C PHE A 548 18.13 -9.37 43.25
N HIS A 549 18.43 -10.67 43.21
CA HIS A 549 19.65 -11.25 42.68
C HIS A 549 19.40 -11.85 41.29
N LEU A 550 20.08 -11.34 40.27
CA LEU A 550 19.83 -11.62 38.85
C LEU A 550 21.02 -12.32 38.19
N LEU A 551 20.76 -13.30 37.34
CA LEU A 551 21.72 -13.80 36.34
C LEU A 551 21.46 -13.15 34.99
N ILE A 552 22.48 -12.57 34.37
CA ILE A 552 22.37 -11.94 33.03
C ILE A 552 23.51 -12.42 32.14
N ASN A 553 23.22 -12.74 30.88
CA ASN A 553 24.26 -13.12 29.92
C ASN A 553 25.13 -11.89 29.58
N LYS A 554 26.44 -12.10 29.60
CA LYS A 554 27.41 -11.05 29.32
C LYS A 554 27.40 -10.71 27.82
N ARG A 555 27.42 -9.42 27.52
CA ARG A 555 27.46 -8.86 26.16
C ARG A 555 28.62 -7.88 26.01
N ASN A 556 28.95 -7.51 24.78
CA ASN A 556 29.95 -6.49 24.48
C ASN A 556 29.34 -5.35 23.67
N ASP A 557 28.20 -4.83 24.11
CA ASP A 557 27.44 -3.78 23.41
C ASP A 557 26.94 -2.68 24.37
N THR A 558 26.32 -1.65 23.79
CA THR A 558 25.73 -0.52 24.52
C THR A 558 24.61 -0.93 25.49
N LEU A 559 23.88 -2.01 25.19
CA LEU A 559 22.82 -2.51 26.06
C LEU A 559 23.35 -3.02 27.41
N GLN A 560 24.49 -3.73 27.45
CA GLN A 560 25.08 -4.16 28.73
C GLN A 560 25.37 -2.96 29.65
N HIS A 561 25.91 -1.88 29.08
CA HIS A 561 26.23 -0.69 29.86
C HIS A 561 24.95 -0.02 30.41
N LEU A 562 23.90 0.09 29.59
CA LEU A 562 22.58 0.58 30.00
C LEU A 562 21.96 -0.27 31.12
N LEU A 563 21.95 -1.59 30.96
CA LEU A 563 21.41 -2.52 31.96
C LEU A 563 22.16 -2.42 33.28
N MET A 564 23.50 -2.34 33.25
CA MET A 564 24.32 -2.23 34.45
C MET A 564 23.96 -0.97 35.25
N LEU A 565 23.89 0.20 34.59
CA LEU A 565 23.54 1.46 35.23
C LEU A 565 22.10 1.44 35.79
N PHE A 566 21.15 0.92 35.01
CA PHE A 566 19.74 0.84 35.40
C PHE A 566 19.53 -0.08 36.61
N LEU A 567 20.05 -1.30 36.57
CA LEU A 567 19.89 -2.30 37.63
C LEU A 567 20.59 -1.91 38.92
N GLN A 568 21.73 -1.20 38.83
CA GLN A 568 22.40 -0.64 40.00
C GLN A 568 21.50 0.37 40.74
N ARG A 569 20.76 1.23 40.01
CA ARG A 569 19.82 2.19 40.62
C ARG A 569 18.60 1.51 41.25
N LEU A 570 18.16 0.38 40.69
CA LEU A 570 17.12 -0.46 41.28
C LEU A 570 17.59 -1.26 42.50
N GLY A 571 18.87 -1.20 42.87
CA GLY A 571 19.42 -1.96 44.00
C GLY A 571 19.52 -3.47 43.75
N CYS A 572 19.52 -3.88 42.48
CA CYS A 572 19.67 -5.29 42.11
C CYS A 572 21.14 -5.72 42.17
N THR A 573 21.38 -6.98 42.58
CA THR A 573 22.70 -7.60 42.48
C THR A 573 22.75 -8.47 41.24
N VAL A 574 23.73 -8.24 40.34
CA VAL A 574 23.81 -8.93 39.04
C VAL A 574 25.06 -9.81 38.98
N THR A 575 24.86 -11.06 38.56
CA THR A 575 25.93 -12.01 38.24
C THR A 575 25.95 -12.21 36.72
N TRP A 576 27.05 -11.78 36.07
CA TRP A 576 27.23 -11.87 34.63
C TRP A 576 27.76 -13.25 34.23
N ILE A 577 27.13 -13.89 33.23
CA ILE A 577 27.51 -15.24 32.80
C ILE A 577 27.95 -15.27 31.33
N TYR A 578 29.00 -16.05 31.04
CA TYR A 578 29.54 -16.27 29.69
C TYR A 578 28.83 -17.40 28.92
N ALA A 579 27.66 -17.84 29.41
CA ALA A 579 26.99 -19.02 28.91
C ALA A 579 26.66 -18.84 27.42
N SER A 580 27.21 -19.73 26.59
CA SER A 580 26.52 -20.11 25.34
C SER A 580 25.14 -20.62 25.73
N GLU A 581 24.15 -20.37 24.88
CA GLU A 581 22.69 -20.48 25.11
C GLU A 581 22.15 -21.88 25.51
N GLN A 582 22.96 -22.77 26.08
CA GLN A 582 22.50 -24.07 26.58
C GLN A 582 21.64 -23.88 27.83
N LYS A 583 20.32 -23.99 27.62
CA LYS A 583 19.26 -23.85 28.64
C LYS A 583 19.56 -24.63 29.92
N ASP A 584 20.11 -25.83 29.82
CA ASP A 584 20.43 -26.67 30.99
C ASP A 584 21.58 -26.10 31.84
N HIS A 585 22.52 -25.39 31.23
CA HIS A 585 23.58 -24.70 31.95
C HIS A 585 23.04 -23.52 32.77
N VAL A 586 22.15 -22.72 32.18
CA VAL A 586 21.47 -21.62 32.90
C VAL A 586 20.68 -22.14 34.10
N LYS A 587 19.96 -23.27 33.93
CA LYS A 587 19.24 -23.94 35.03
C LYS A 587 20.16 -24.41 36.15
N ALA A 588 21.34 -24.96 35.81
CA ALA A 588 22.33 -25.36 36.79
C ALA A 588 22.89 -24.16 37.58
N LEU A 589 23.16 -23.05 36.89
CA LEU A 589 23.64 -21.80 37.50
C LEU A 589 22.59 -21.14 38.39
N MET A 590 21.31 -21.17 38.01
CA MET A 590 20.20 -20.70 38.84
C MET A 590 20.15 -21.43 40.19
N LYS A 591 20.40 -22.75 40.20
CA LYS A 591 20.43 -23.55 41.43
C LYS A 591 21.64 -23.25 42.32
N SER A 592 22.82 -23.01 41.73
CA SER A 592 24.06 -22.79 42.50
C SER A 592 24.26 -21.34 42.98
N SER A 593 23.77 -20.34 42.23
CA SER A 593 23.96 -18.91 42.51
C SER A 593 22.96 -18.30 43.50
N LYS A 594 21.90 -19.04 43.86
CA LYS A 594 20.75 -18.53 44.64
C LYS A 594 20.05 -17.31 44.00
N ALA A 595 20.18 -17.11 42.70
CA ALA A 595 19.49 -16.04 41.98
C ALA A 595 17.97 -16.20 42.08
N ASN A 596 17.27 -15.07 42.19
CA ASN A 596 15.82 -15.02 42.18
C ASN A 596 15.30 -15.25 40.76
N MET A 597 16.08 -14.84 39.75
CA MET A 597 15.67 -14.74 38.36
C MET A 597 16.89 -14.69 37.42
N ALA A 598 16.73 -15.14 36.18
CA ALA A 598 17.70 -14.87 35.11
C ALA A 598 17.04 -14.14 33.93
N LEU A 599 17.76 -13.21 33.30
CA LEU A 599 17.36 -12.49 32.09
C LEU A 599 18.42 -12.73 31.00
N MET A 600 18.11 -13.60 30.04
CA MET A 600 19.03 -13.97 28.95
C MET A 600 18.62 -13.25 27.67
N PHE A 601 19.34 -12.19 27.30
CA PHE A 601 19.06 -11.40 26.11
C PHE A 601 19.51 -12.12 24.84
N SER A 602 18.72 -12.03 23.76
CA SER A 602 19.12 -12.48 22.42
C SER A 602 20.34 -11.71 21.93
N GLU A 603 21.07 -12.19 20.92
CA GLU A 603 22.22 -11.47 20.36
C GLU A 603 21.91 -10.04 19.92
N GLN A 604 20.67 -9.71 19.53
CA GLN A 604 20.30 -8.33 19.16
C GLN A 604 19.92 -7.44 20.36
N GLY A 605 19.65 -8.03 21.54
CA GLY A 605 19.32 -7.27 22.75
C GLY A 605 17.89 -6.74 22.85
N ASN A 606 17.07 -6.96 21.81
CA ASN A 606 15.66 -6.54 21.77
C ASN A 606 14.72 -7.53 22.50
N HIS A 607 15.12 -8.81 22.57
CA HIS A 607 14.36 -9.88 23.23
C HIS A 607 15.17 -10.49 24.37
N PHE A 608 14.49 -11.09 25.34
CA PHE A 608 15.15 -11.84 26.42
C PHE A 608 14.33 -13.03 26.88
N GLU A 609 14.98 -14.10 27.31
CA GLU A 609 14.35 -15.20 28.05
C GLU A 609 14.46 -14.95 29.56
N LEU A 610 13.32 -14.97 30.23
CA LEU A 610 13.17 -14.89 31.67
C LEU A 610 13.14 -16.30 32.27
N TYR A 611 14.06 -16.58 33.20
CA TYR A 611 14.08 -17.82 33.96
C TYR A 611 13.64 -17.54 35.39
N ASP A 612 12.63 -18.27 35.86
CA ASP A 612 12.25 -18.23 37.27
C ASP A 612 13.15 -19.15 38.13
N LYS A 613 12.97 -19.07 39.45
CA LYS A 613 13.69 -19.91 40.43
C LYS A 613 13.48 -21.43 40.22
N TYR A 614 12.41 -21.82 39.53
CA TYR A 614 12.02 -23.21 39.29
C TYR A 614 12.39 -23.70 37.88
N SER A 615 13.19 -22.92 37.14
CA SER A 615 13.66 -23.24 35.79
C SER A 615 12.58 -23.26 34.70
N ASN A 616 11.42 -22.61 34.94
CA ASN A 616 10.50 -22.29 33.86
C ASN A 616 11.09 -21.17 33.00
N ILE A 617 10.85 -21.26 31.70
CA ILE A 617 11.39 -20.33 30.70
C ILE A 617 10.22 -19.53 30.12
N TYR A 618 10.28 -18.22 30.31
CA TYR A 618 9.31 -17.27 29.80
C TYR A 618 10.02 -16.38 28.78
N GLN A 619 9.62 -16.41 27.52
CA GLN A 619 10.27 -15.56 26.51
C GLN A 619 9.60 -14.17 26.52
N GLY A 620 10.39 -13.13 26.77
CA GLY A 620 10.01 -11.74 26.59
C GLY A 620 9.71 -11.49 25.12
N THR A 621 8.44 -11.22 24.83
CA THR A 621 7.97 -11.04 23.45
C THR A 621 7.55 -9.61 23.24
N ASP A 622 7.89 -9.05 22.09
CA ASP A 622 7.32 -7.78 21.69
C ASP A 622 5.92 -8.04 21.15
N LEU A 623 4.97 -7.18 21.49
CA LEU A 623 3.60 -7.25 20.98
C LEU A 623 3.54 -7.15 19.43
N GLU A 624 4.65 -6.83 18.75
CA GLU A 624 4.74 -6.83 17.29
C GLU A 624 5.08 -8.19 16.68
N GLU A 625 5.70 -9.13 17.42
CA GLU A 625 6.04 -10.48 16.92
C GLU A 625 4.81 -11.39 16.83
N VAL A 626 3.84 -11.13 17.70
CA VAL A 626 2.52 -11.75 17.66
C VAL A 626 1.65 -10.71 16.99
N ASP A 627 1.18 -10.97 15.76
CA ASP A 627 0.34 -10.05 14.98
C ASP A 627 -1.06 -9.83 15.61
N ILE A 628 -1.13 -9.57 16.91
CA ILE A 628 -2.36 -9.36 17.65
C ILE A 628 -2.77 -7.92 17.36
N PRO A 629 -3.89 -7.69 16.67
CA PRO A 629 -4.35 -6.33 16.44
C PRO A 629 -4.57 -5.59 17.77
N ASP A 630 -4.04 -4.37 17.88
CA ASP A 630 -4.08 -3.56 19.11
C ASP A 630 -5.52 -3.41 19.66
N PHE A 631 -6.53 -3.37 18.79
CA PHE A 631 -7.94 -3.28 19.19
C PHE A 631 -8.43 -4.49 19.98
N LEU A 632 -7.85 -5.69 19.78
CA LEU A 632 -8.18 -6.86 20.59
C LEU A 632 -7.69 -6.69 22.03
N LEU A 633 -6.64 -5.90 22.23
CA LEU A 633 -6.01 -5.63 23.52
C LEU A 633 -6.67 -4.44 24.24
N GLU A 634 -7.16 -3.44 23.51
CA GLU A 634 -7.83 -2.25 24.08
C GLU A 634 -9.13 -2.57 24.86
N SER A 635 -9.83 -3.64 24.49
CA SER A 635 -11.12 -4.01 25.09
C SER A 635 -11.02 -4.57 26.52
N THR A 636 -9.82 -4.91 27.01
CA THR A 636 -9.62 -5.67 28.26
C THR A 636 -8.81 -4.95 29.35
N GLY A 637 -8.48 -3.67 29.13
CA GLY A 637 -7.69 -2.84 30.05
C GLY A 637 -6.23 -2.65 29.57
N ASN A 638 -5.46 -1.81 30.26
CA ASN A 638 -4.06 -1.58 29.88
C ASN A 638 -3.22 -2.81 30.21
N ILE A 639 -2.82 -3.56 29.17
CA ILE A 639 -1.88 -4.67 29.30
C ILE A 639 -0.58 -4.15 29.91
N TYR A 640 -0.06 -4.89 30.87
CA TYR A 640 1.28 -4.73 31.39
C TYR A 640 2.26 -4.68 30.21
N PRO A 641 3.26 -3.80 30.20
CA PRO A 641 4.12 -3.58 29.03
C PRO A 641 4.94 -4.81 28.59
N MET A 642 4.83 -5.95 29.27
CA MET A 642 5.54 -7.17 28.98
C MET A 642 4.59 -8.37 28.85
N SER A 643 4.41 -8.84 27.61
CA SER A 643 3.85 -10.17 27.30
C SER A 643 4.96 -11.23 27.36
N LEU A 644 4.66 -12.37 27.97
CA LEU A 644 5.62 -13.46 28.16
C LEU A 644 5.12 -14.73 27.49
N LYS A 645 5.94 -15.37 26.65
CA LYS A 645 5.60 -16.65 26.02
C LYS A 645 6.04 -17.82 26.91
N LEU A 646 5.12 -18.73 27.21
CA LEU A 646 5.35 -19.97 27.93
C LEU A 646 4.90 -21.16 27.06
N GLY A 647 5.86 -21.88 26.50
CA GLY A 647 5.58 -22.93 25.51
C GLY A 647 4.93 -22.35 24.26
N GLU A 648 3.71 -22.79 23.94
CA GLU A 648 2.94 -22.30 22.79
C GLU A 648 2.05 -21.08 23.12
N CYS A 649 1.90 -20.73 24.41
CA CYS A 649 0.97 -19.69 24.86
C CYS A 649 1.69 -18.38 25.18
N TYR A 650 1.07 -17.25 24.89
CA TYR A 650 1.44 -15.94 25.40
C TYR A 650 0.63 -15.62 26.66
N LEU A 651 1.31 -15.07 27.67
CA LEU A 651 0.77 -14.66 28.95
C LEU A 651 0.58 -13.14 28.94
N LEU A 652 -0.68 -12.70 29.03
CA LEU A 652 -1.06 -11.28 29.08
C LEU A 652 -1.49 -10.88 30.50
N PHE A 653 -0.84 -9.86 31.05
CA PHE A 653 -1.14 -9.28 32.36
C PHE A 653 -1.86 -7.94 32.17
N TYR A 654 -2.82 -7.58 33.03
CA TYR A 654 -3.60 -6.35 32.91
C TYR A 654 -3.46 -5.46 34.14
N THR A 655 -3.50 -4.15 33.94
CA THR A 655 -3.55 -3.13 34.99
C THR A 655 -4.95 -2.50 35.07
N GLN A 656 -5.34 -2.03 36.26
CA GLN A 656 -6.61 -1.32 36.49
C GLN A 656 -6.53 0.20 36.26
N ASP A 657 -5.38 0.75 35.84
CA ASP A 657 -5.12 2.20 35.96
C ASP A 657 -5.44 3.02 34.68
N GLU A 658 -6.01 4.22 34.88
CA GLU A 658 -6.83 5.01 33.93
C GLU A 658 -6.07 6.03 33.07
N ARG A 659 -4.74 6.15 33.15
CA ARG A 659 -4.01 7.18 32.38
C ARG A 659 -3.71 6.76 30.94
N LYS A 660 -4.72 6.88 30.07
CA LYS A 660 -4.72 6.45 28.66
C LYS A 660 -3.65 7.07 27.74
N SER A 661 -3.13 8.27 28.02
CA SER A 661 -2.35 9.02 27.01
C SER A 661 -0.83 8.90 27.12
N PHE A 662 -0.26 8.45 28.24
CA PHE A 662 1.20 8.55 28.49
C PHE A 662 1.96 7.20 28.49
N GLN A 663 1.25 6.07 28.47
CA GLN A 663 1.87 4.74 28.59
C GLN A 663 2.34 4.12 27.26
N VAL A 664 1.74 4.47 26.12
CA VAL A 664 1.96 3.74 24.84
C VAL A 664 3.42 3.76 24.40
N ARG A 665 4.11 4.89 24.59
CA ARG A 665 5.52 5.07 24.22
C ARG A 665 6.45 4.10 24.94
N TRP A 666 6.33 4.05 26.26
CA TRP A 666 7.24 3.29 27.11
C TRP A 666 6.96 1.79 27.09
N LYS A 667 5.77 1.35 26.63
CA LYS A 667 5.43 -0.08 26.52
C LYS A 667 6.45 -0.89 25.71
N ARG A 668 7.21 -0.23 24.82
CA ARG A 668 8.22 -0.87 23.95
C ARG A 668 9.65 -0.75 24.49
N ASP A 669 9.85 0.08 25.51
CA ASP A 669 11.18 0.33 26.07
C ASP A 669 11.62 -0.83 26.96
N ILE A 670 12.77 -1.44 26.65
CA ILE A 670 13.25 -2.65 27.32
C ILE A 670 13.48 -2.43 28.83
N LEU A 671 14.00 -1.28 29.24
CA LEU A 671 14.29 -0.97 30.64
C LEU A 671 13.00 -0.70 31.40
N TYR A 672 12.08 0.06 30.79
CA TYR A 672 10.76 0.29 31.38
C TYR A 672 10.01 -1.03 31.61
N ARG A 673 10.03 -1.93 30.63
CA ARG A 673 9.42 -3.26 30.73
C ARG A 673 10.01 -4.07 31.88
N ILE A 674 11.34 -4.16 31.97
CA ILE A 674 12.03 -4.89 33.06
C ILE A 674 11.69 -4.27 34.42
N GLY A 675 11.77 -2.95 34.54
CA GLY A 675 11.46 -2.25 35.78
C GLY A 675 10.01 -2.45 36.23
N LYS A 676 9.06 -2.43 35.29
CA LYS A 676 7.67 -2.76 35.57
C LYS A 676 7.53 -4.23 35.99
N LEU A 677 8.16 -5.19 35.30
CA LEU A 677 8.12 -6.59 35.75
C LEU A 677 8.56 -6.73 37.22
N PHE A 678 9.61 -6.03 37.63
CA PHE A 678 10.07 -6.04 39.02
C PHE A 678 9.10 -5.34 39.97
N GLU A 679 8.49 -4.24 39.56
CA GLU A 679 7.43 -3.57 40.31
C GLU A 679 6.22 -4.50 40.55
N LEU A 680 5.77 -5.22 39.52
CA LEU A 680 4.68 -6.20 39.62
C LEU A 680 4.99 -7.28 40.65
N ILE A 681 6.21 -7.83 40.60
CA ILE A 681 6.67 -8.86 41.55
C ILE A 681 6.74 -8.28 42.96
N ALA A 682 7.28 -7.07 43.11
CA ALA A 682 7.45 -6.40 44.39
C ALA A 682 6.12 -6.04 45.06
N LEU A 683 5.14 -5.55 44.29
CA LEU A 683 3.80 -5.21 44.78
C LEU A 683 3.05 -6.41 45.35
N GLN A 684 3.24 -7.60 44.79
CA GLN A 684 2.56 -8.81 45.25
C GLN A 684 3.31 -9.55 46.36
N GLY A 685 4.59 -9.21 46.60
CA GLY A 685 5.42 -9.84 47.63
C GLY A 685 5.61 -11.35 47.44
N LYS A 686 5.48 -11.85 46.21
CA LYS A 686 5.48 -13.28 45.85
C LYS A 686 6.49 -13.54 44.74
N THR A 687 6.84 -14.81 44.51
CA THR A 687 7.65 -15.19 43.34
C THR A 687 6.83 -15.01 42.06
N PHE A 688 7.50 -14.71 40.94
CA PHE A 688 6.83 -14.57 39.64
C PHE A 688 5.95 -15.78 39.29
N LEU A 689 6.42 -17.01 39.58
CA LEU A 689 5.62 -18.23 39.41
C LEU A 689 4.33 -18.22 40.25
N SER A 690 4.41 -17.82 41.51
CA SER A 690 3.24 -17.76 42.39
C SER A 690 2.20 -16.74 41.91
N ILE A 691 2.63 -15.66 41.27
CA ILE A 691 1.74 -14.69 40.62
C ILE A 691 1.00 -15.35 39.47
N VAL A 692 1.72 -16.09 38.61
CA VAL A 692 1.15 -16.84 37.49
C VAL A 692 0.22 -17.96 37.95
N GLU A 693 0.49 -18.64 39.06
CA GLU A 693 -0.36 -19.74 39.57
C GLU A 693 -1.64 -19.24 40.25
N GLN A 694 -1.58 -18.18 41.05
CA GLN A 694 -2.72 -17.69 41.84
C GLN A 694 -3.66 -16.79 41.05
N SER A 695 -3.12 -16.10 40.06
CA SER A 695 -3.89 -15.27 39.13
C SER A 695 -3.38 -15.57 37.72
N PRO A 696 -3.81 -16.68 37.10
CA PRO A 696 -3.36 -17.05 35.77
C PRO A 696 -3.54 -15.89 34.80
N PRO A 697 -2.48 -15.48 34.10
CA PRO A 697 -2.60 -14.48 33.05
C PRO A 697 -3.51 -15.03 31.96
N LEU A 698 -4.00 -14.17 31.10
CA LEU A 698 -4.78 -14.65 29.97
C LEU A 698 -3.83 -15.35 28.98
N TYR A 699 -4.20 -16.56 28.58
CA TYR A 699 -3.46 -17.40 27.65
C TYR A 699 -3.93 -17.10 26.24
N LEU A 700 -3.01 -16.64 25.40
CA LEU A 700 -3.25 -16.44 23.98
C LEU A 700 -2.44 -17.47 23.18
N LEU A 701 -3.12 -18.25 22.35
CA LEU A 701 -2.53 -19.14 21.35
C LEU A 701 -2.59 -18.50 19.97
N TYR A 702 -1.64 -18.91 19.13
CA TYR A 702 -1.48 -18.49 17.75
C TYR A 702 -1.14 -19.71 16.88
N ASP A 703 -1.77 -19.81 15.71
CA ASP A 703 -1.49 -20.83 14.70
C ASP A 703 -1.81 -20.30 13.29
N GLU A 704 -1.34 -21.00 12.26
CA GLU A 704 -1.54 -20.64 10.85
C GLU A 704 -2.22 -21.72 10.02
N VAL A 705 -3.05 -21.32 9.05
CA VAL A 705 -3.76 -22.23 8.17
C VAL A 705 -3.53 -21.83 6.72
N VAL A 706 -2.76 -22.62 5.98
CA VAL A 706 -2.50 -22.42 4.53
C VAL A 706 -3.80 -22.53 3.73
N CYS A 707 -4.02 -21.61 2.78
CA CYS A 707 -5.19 -21.56 1.90
C CYS A 707 -4.85 -20.81 0.60
N SER A 708 -5.36 -21.24 -0.56
CA SER A 708 -5.07 -20.52 -1.81
C SER A 708 -5.68 -19.10 -1.82
N TRP A 709 -5.10 -18.18 -2.61
CA TRP A 709 -5.63 -16.81 -2.77
C TRP A 709 -7.10 -16.78 -3.18
N ASN A 710 -7.51 -17.71 -4.04
CA ASN A 710 -8.89 -17.81 -4.54
C ASN A 710 -9.87 -18.28 -3.45
N GLU A 711 -9.41 -19.12 -2.51
CA GLU A 711 -10.24 -19.66 -1.44
C GLU A 711 -10.41 -18.71 -0.27
N LYS A 712 -9.49 -17.75 -0.08
CA LYS A 712 -9.52 -16.81 1.05
C LYS A 712 -10.85 -16.08 1.18
N GLY A 713 -11.30 -15.44 0.10
CA GLY A 713 -12.58 -14.70 0.09
C GLY A 713 -13.80 -15.62 0.26
N LYS A 714 -13.73 -16.89 -0.16
CA LYS A 714 -14.79 -17.88 0.06
C LYS A 714 -14.86 -18.32 1.53
N ILE A 715 -13.72 -18.59 2.15
CA ILE A 715 -13.62 -19.05 3.54
C ILE A 715 -14.05 -17.94 4.49
N MET A 716 -13.59 -16.71 4.29
CA MET A 716 -14.00 -15.56 5.11
C MET A 716 -15.51 -15.33 5.05
N ARG A 717 -16.14 -15.49 3.88
CA ARG A 717 -17.61 -15.42 3.74
C ARG A 717 -18.34 -16.47 4.58
N LYS A 718 -17.96 -17.75 4.44
CA LYS A 718 -18.59 -18.82 5.21
C LYS A 718 -18.41 -18.63 6.72
N LEU A 719 -17.24 -18.14 7.16
CA LEU A 719 -17.00 -17.82 8.56
C LEU A 719 -17.86 -16.65 9.07
N LEU A 720 -18.12 -15.65 8.22
CA LEU A 720 -19.00 -14.52 8.53
C LEU A 720 -20.47 -14.93 8.60
N ASP A 721 -20.92 -15.81 7.72
CA ASP A 721 -22.30 -16.33 7.71
C ASP A 721 -22.64 -17.07 9.01
N ASP A 722 -21.65 -17.70 9.63
CA ASP A 722 -21.80 -18.47 10.86
C ASP A 722 -21.85 -17.62 12.15
N ILE A 723 -21.65 -16.30 12.06
CA ILE A 723 -21.78 -15.39 13.21
C ILE A 723 -23.22 -14.85 13.29
N GLU A 724 -24.00 -15.36 14.25
CA GLU A 724 -25.40 -14.97 14.46
C GLU A 724 -25.60 -13.51 14.90
N ARG A 725 -24.56 -12.81 15.38
CA ARG A 725 -24.66 -11.42 15.84
C ARG A 725 -23.92 -10.45 14.92
N LYS A 726 -24.70 -9.83 14.03
CA LYS A 726 -24.31 -8.61 13.31
C LYS A 726 -24.03 -7.49 14.30
N GLY A 727 -22.76 -7.19 14.53
CA GLY A 727 -22.33 -5.96 15.21
C GLY A 727 -21.43 -6.22 16.40
N GLU A 728 -20.14 -6.42 16.12
CA GLU A 728 -19.01 -5.85 16.89
C GLU A 728 -17.69 -6.35 16.29
N GLY A 729 -16.80 -5.42 15.90
CA GLY A 729 -15.38 -5.72 15.67
C GLY A 729 -14.97 -6.25 14.29
N ILE A 730 -15.52 -5.72 13.18
CA ILE A 730 -15.11 -6.11 11.81
C ILE A 730 -14.05 -5.16 11.25
N PHE A 731 -12.96 -4.94 11.98
CA PHE A 731 -11.90 -4.06 11.47
C PHE A 731 -10.89 -4.79 10.60
N GLU A 732 -10.49 -6.04 10.88
CA GLU A 732 -9.48 -6.73 10.05
C GLU A 732 -9.59 -8.27 10.05
N GLY A 733 -10.77 -8.85 10.37
CA GLY A 733 -10.91 -10.30 10.53
C GLY A 733 -12.27 -10.69 11.13
N VAL A 734 -12.35 -11.92 11.65
CA VAL A 734 -13.57 -12.50 12.22
C VAL A 734 -13.30 -12.93 13.67
N GLN A 735 -14.03 -12.35 14.63
CA GLN A 735 -13.93 -12.69 16.06
C GLN A 735 -15.10 -13.56 16.52
N PHE A 736 -14.79 -14.71 17.12
CA PHE A 736 -15.73 -15.60 17.80
C PHE A 736 -15.62 -15.39 19.31
N LYS A 737 -16.57 -14.65 19.90
CA LYS A 737 -16.63 -14.45 21.36
C LYS A 737 -17.41 -15.60 22.02
N TYR A 738 -16.78 -16.30 22.98
CA TYR A 738 -17.44 -17.34 23.78
C TYR A 738 -17.88 -16.79 25.15
N THR A 739 -17.05 -15.95 25.78
CA THR A 739 -17.37 -15.17 26.99
C THR A 739 -16.67 -13.79 26.94
N GLU A 740 -16.85 -12.93 27.96
CA GLU A 740 -16.14 -11.63 28.02
C GLU A 740 -14.61 -11.75 28.02
N LYS A 741 -14.05 -12.87 28.48
CA LYS A 741 -12.59 -13.09 28.53
C LYS A 741 -12.11 -14.26 27.68
N GLU A 742 -12.99 -14.86 26.87
CA GLU A 742 -12.67 -16.01 26.03
C GLU A 742 -13.16 -15.79 24.60
N TRP A 743 -12.24 -15.78 23.64
CA TRP A 743 -12.54 -15.52 22.24
C TRP A 743 -11.52 -16.19 21.31
N SER A 744 -11.91 -16.45 20.07
CA SER A 744 -10.99 -16.78 18.97
C SER A 744 -11.10 -15.71 17.90
N TYR A 745 -10.01 -15.46 17.17
CA TYR A 745 -9.96 -14.47 16.12
C TYR A 745 -9.21 -15.03 14.92
N ILE A 746 -9.72 -14.79 13.73
CA ILE A 746 -9.06 -15.17 12.48
C ILE A 746 -8.88 -13.94 11.60
N VAL A 747 -7.70 -13.84 11.00
CA VAL A 747 -7.33 -12.79 10.06
C VAL A 747 -6.59 -13.42 8.88
N SER A 748 -6.79 -12.89 7.67
CA SER A 748 -6.01 -13.33 6.52
C SER A 748 -4.58 -12.80 6.61
N ASP A 749 -3.60 -13.55 6.13
CA ASP A 749 -2.28 -13.00 5.85
C ASP A 749 -2.36 -12.19 4.54
N THR A 750 -1.70 -11.04 4.46
CA THR A 750 -1.75 -10.14 3.29
C THR A 750 -0.71 -10.47 2.22
N LYS A 751 0.33 -11.25 2.57
CA LYS A 751 1.48 -11.57 1.72
C LYS A 751 1.54 -13.04 1.36
N GLN A 752 1.07 -13.91 2.24
CA GLN A 752 1.14 -15.35 2.08
C GLN A 752 -0.27 -15.95 1.93
N PRO A 753 -0.43 -17.03 1.16
CA PRO A 753 -1.68 -17.78 1.03
C PRO A 753 -1.98 -18.57 2.33
N LYS A 754 -2.25 -17.86 3.43
CA LYS A 754 -2.59 -18.42 4.74
C LYS A 754 -3.52 -17.50 5.55
N PHE A 755 -4.15 -18.06 6.57
CA PHE A 755 -4.85 -17.36 7.65
C PHE A 755 -4.02 -17.45 8.94
N LEU A 756 -4.10 -16.42 9.76
CA LEU A 756 -3.60 -16.40 11.13
C LEU A 756 -4.79 -16.59 12.08
N VAL A 757 -4.67 -17.51 13.02
CA VAL A 757 -5.72 -17.87 13.97
C VAL A 757 -5.20 -17.63 15.38
N TYR A 758 -5.96 -16.88 16.17
CA TYR A 758 -5.69 -16.54 17.56
C TYR A 758 -6.78 -17.11 18.45
N SER A 759 -6.42 -17.54 19.65
CA SER A 759 -7.40 -18.00 20.64
C SER A 759 -6.97 -17.59 22.04
N HIS A 760 -7.85 -16.89 22.72
CA HIS A 760 -7.61 -16.25 24.01
C HIS A 760 -8.54 -16.87 25.06
N ALA A 761 -8.00 -17.38 26.17
CA ALA A 761 -8.78 -17.89 27.30
C ALA A 761 -8.03 -17.83 28.64
N ARG A 762 -8.73 -18.06 29.75
CA ARG A 762 -8.11 -18.17 31.10
C ARG A 762 -7.37 -19.49 31.33
N ASN A 763 -7.56 -20.46 30.46
CA ASN A 763 -6.97 -21.80 30.56
C ASN A 763 -6.37 -22.19 29.20
N PRO A 764 -5.11 -22.66 29.14
CA PRO A 764 -4.47 -23.05 27.88
C PRO A 764 -5.18 -24.21 27.17
N VAL A 765 -5.84 -25.11 27.92
CA VAL A 765 -6.63 -26.21 27.35
C VAL A 765 -7.83 -25.67 26.57
N ILE A 766 -8.57 -24.71 27.15
CA ILE A 766 -9.73 -24.08 26.52
C ILE A 766 -9.30 -23.28 25.29
N ALA A 767 -8.21 -22.50 25.41
CA ALA A 767 -7.67 -21.77 24.27
C ALA A 767 -7.34 -22.72 23.10
N ARG A 768 -6.72 -23.87 23.39
CA ARG A 768 -6.31 -24.85 22.38
C ARG A 768 -7.51 -25.53 21.73
N GLU A 769 -8.52 -25.89 22.52
CA GLU A 769 -9.76 -26.50 22.02
C GLU A 769 -10.51 -25.52 21.09
N ASN A 770 -10.68 -24.28 21.51
CA ASN A 770 -11.32 -23.24 20.69
C ASN A 770 -10.56 -22.98 19.38
N MET A 771 -9.23 -22.92 19.43
CA MET A 771 -8.39 -22.74 18.25
C MET A 771 -8.53 -23.93 17.29
N LYS A 772 -8.46 -25.16 17.81
CA LYS A 772 -8.58 -26.38 17.01
C LYS A 772 -9.94 -26.46 16.33
N ASN A 773 -11.02 -26.15 17.04
CA ASN A 773 -12.37 -26.13 16.49
C ASN A 773 -12.48 -25.13 15.32
N LEU A 774 -11.89 -23.94 15.46
CA LEU A 774 -11.87 -22.94 14.40
C LEU A 774 -11.01 -23.37 13.20
N ILE A 775 -9.85 -23.97 13.42
CA ILE A 775 -8.99 -24.50 12.35
C ILE A 775 -9.67 -25.64 11.58
N GLU A 776 -10.34 -26.57 12.27
CA GLU A 776 -11.09 -27.64 11.64
C GLU A 776 -12.23 -27.10 10.77
N LYS A 777 -12.91 -26.06 11.25
CA LYS A 777 -13.95 -25.35 10.50
C LYS A 777 -13.41 -24.70 9.21
N ILE A 778 -12.26 -24.04 9.28
CA ILE A 778 -11.56 -23.50 8.10
C ILE A 778 -11.25 -24.62 7.10
N ARG A 779 -10.69 -25.74 7.58
CA ARG A 779 -10.35 -26.90 6.73
C ARG A 779 -11.58 -27.56 6.09
N GLN A 780 -12.73 -27.56 6.77
CA GLN A 780 -13.99 -28.01 6.18
C GLN A 780 -14.43 -27.10 5.04
N TYR A 781 -14.29 -25.79 5.21
CA TYR A 781 -14.63 -24.82 4.16
C TYR A 781 -13.69 -24.82 2.96
N GLN A 782 -12.45 -25.29 3.11
CA GLN A 782 -11.52 -25.53 2.01
C GLN A 782 -11.93 -26.72 1.14
N LYS A 783 -12.48 -27.79 1.75
CA LYS A 783 -12.86 -29.02 1.02
C LYS A 783 -14.19 -28.91 0.24
N VAL A 784 -14.94 -27.84 0.45
CA VAL A 784 -16.28 -27.56 -0.12
C VAL A 784 -16.21 -26.29 -0.94
#